data_AF-A0A2D7L8A5-F1
#
_entry.id   AF-A0A2D7L8A5-F1
#
_cell.length_a   1.000
_cell.length_b   1.000
_cell.length_c   1.000
_cell.angle_alpha   90.00
_cell.angle_beta   90.00
_cell.angle_gamma   90.00
#
_symmetry.space_group_name_H-M   'P 1'
#
loop_
_entity.id
_entity.type
_entity.pdbx_description
1 polymer ?
#
loop_
_entity_poly.entity_id
_entity_poly.type
_entity_poly.pdbx_seq_one_letter_code
_entity_poly.pdbx_strand_id
1 'polypeptide(L)'
;MPGIPLLNLHGECRQRRGLTSPVGDPPPAPPPPPPLRAAKLPKSAGLYGGCCLGLGVLSFVIAGLVAVATTPKAAAAVGAYAVPDDATCLRVTRHANHVETALVLGTPPLGFQLLVRLDQIVEATDTTAPLRLFSSKVVESQTARCSNGVCTDVALVQHDGPARGQSRVIVQYQYTNSNTESNNYEYDRPGLTLELDGELSLTTGMDYFLTASHLCWTPAEDEEVYHALAEDAIETFGALRGYAVPTATRLGVVGIVATNTSFVDAAPSLWKSPVAKAYRNKHCPNASLGTSGAMALFPGAAASEAAWLTLTDTGLYDSSPEGVEERRRVVEVGRVCAAAHKEYERALGLYQLDCQFSWANCKDEPSLTFRRVADSEIRIYVSDLSNLIYVWSVPSARLTTLPRLQSHDEANGHAVFRLLLMLLAAAVIWIRAEKAASSNTELLLSTIRSAWCDFAERGDPLHEASVWEDAFIGAVAIGARIYVVVWQWGSLVEDNQLRMLVFQVIGCACSVMHFGARYATIASERADEPADSPLILFGGSTALVDAPSAIMLAFAEAPLLVTSLGRFNPTARLLTSLLLVIVSFQRMLFAAASCGILFTARYNRICNHAHIGKISYLFFLGSACVNWLVQLSALGVLVVDAFVMPLRFSVARGIVGEWAVGGVAIFLAVTLSSMPIFMSMLQDLLEMPVHPPPKPTKKDGAPPRNESFSSRGAAPG
;
A
#
# COMPACT_ATOMS: atom_id res chain seq x y z
N MET A 1 24.64 11.58 -1.19
CA MET A 1 23.92 12.58 -2.02
C MET A 1 23.92 13.92 -1.29
N PRO A 2 24.46 15.00 -1.85
CA PRO A 2 24.47 16.29 -1.18
C PRO A 2 23.16 17.06 -1.38
N GLY A 3 22.62 17.58 -0.27
CA GLY A 3 21.79 18.78 -0.14
C GLY A 3 20.65 19.01 -1.14
N ILE A 4 19.44 18.52 -0.83
CA ILE A 4 18.20 19.03 -1.41
C ILE A 4 17.78 20.27 -0.59
N PRO A 5 17.63 21.46 -1.17
CA PRO A 5 17.11 22.62 -0.45
C PRO A 5 15.60 22.46 -0.24
N LEU A 6 15.14 22.70 0.99
CA LEU A 6 13.73 22.81 1.35
C LEU A 6 13.07 23.90 0.50
N LEU A 7 12.22 23.49 -0.44
CA LEU A 7 11.35 24.39 -1.20
C LEU A 7 10.27 24.95 -0.27
N ASN A 8 10.37 26.24 -0.02
CA ASN A 8 9.35 27.07 0.61
C ASN A 8 8.12 27.13 -0.34
N LEU A 9 7.12 26.29 -0.08
CA LEU A 9 5.82 26.31 -0.77
C LEU A 9 4.92 27.41 -0.17
N HIS A 10 5.36 28.66 -0.31
CA HIS A 10 4.54 29.86 -0.16
C HIS A 10 4.97 30.86 -1.23
N GLY A 11 4.33 30.79 -2.40
CA GLY A 11 4.60 31.72 -3.48
C GLY A 11 3.94 31.34 -4.81
N GLU A 12 3.00 32.19 -5.23
CA GLU A 12 2.82 32.59 -6.64
C GLU A 12 2.10 31.62 -7.61
N CYS A 13 0.79 31.43 -7.38
CA CYS A 13 -0.15 31.14 -8.47
C CYS A 13 -0.73 32.43 -9.09
N ARG A 14 0.07 33.50 -9.22
CA ARG A 14 -0.36 34.81 -9.76
C ARG A 14 0.48 35.35 -10.92
N GLN A 15 1.30 34.52 -11.57
CA GLN A 15 2.23 34.97 -12.61
C GLN A 15 2.16 34.16 -13.92
N ARG A 16 0.97 34.06 -14.52
CA ARG A 16 0.82 33.81 -15.96
C ARG A 16 -0.06 34.89 -16.61
N ARG A 17 0.49 36.11 -16.68
CA ARG A 17 0.14 37.12 -17.69
C ARG A 17 1.45 37.69 -18.21
N GLY A 18 2.05 36.99 -19.16
CA GLY A 18 3.37 37.31 -19.69
C GLY A 18 3.64 36.58 -21.00
N LEU A 19 2.69 36.66 -21.93
CA LEU A 19 2.92 36.42 -23.35
C LEU A 19 2.28 37.59 -24.08
N THR A 20 3.15 38.42 -24.65
CA THR A 20 2.88 39.70 -25.30
C THR A 20 2.02 39.50 -26.55
N SER A 21 0.70 39.52 -26.36
CA SER A 21 -0.26 39.97 -27.37
C SER A 21 -0.26 41.51 -27.36
N PRO A 22 -0.47 42.21 -28.49
CA PRO A 22 -0.56 43.66 -28.52
C PRO A 22 -1.54 44.16 -27.46
N VAL A 23 -1.14 45.22 -26.77
CA VAL A 23 -1.82 45.85 -25.63
C VAL A 23 -3.28 46.16 -26.00
N GLY A 24 -4.17 45.21 -25.72
CA GLY A 24 -5.57 45.48 -25.48
C GLY A 24 -5.71 45.88 -24.01
N ASP A 25 -6.58 46.85 -23.73
CA ASP A 25 -6.88 47.31 -22.39
C ASP A 25 -7.08 46.13 -21.43
N PRO A 26 -6.60 46.22 -20.17
CA PRO A 26 -6.87 45.19 -19.18
C PRO A 26 -8.39 44.95 -19.15
N PRO A 27 -8.86 43.69 -19.26
CA PRO A 27 -10.28 43.42 -19.18
C PRO A 27 -10.79 44.04 -17.87
N PRO A 28 -11.92 44.77 -17.92
CA PRO A 28 -12.47 45.44 -16.75
C PRO A 28 -12.56 44.42 -15.61
N ALA A 29 -12.19 44.85 -14.39
CA ALA A 29 -12.34 44.01 -13.21
C ALA A 29 -13.77 43.44 -13.21
N PRO A 30 -13.94 42.11 -13.03
CA PRO A 30 -15.27 41.53 -13.02
C PRO A 30 -16.11 42.30 -11.99
N PRO A 31 -17.35 42.70 -12.35
CA PRO A 31 -18.19 43.43 -11.42
C PRO A 31 -18.34 42.62 -10.13
N PRO A 32 -18.39 43.28 -8.95
CA PRO A 32 -18.67 42.59 -7.71
C PRO A 32 -19.98 41.79 -7.87
N PRO A 33 -20.04 40.55 -7.36
CA PRO A 33 -21.23 39.72 -7.52
C PRO A 33 -22.46 40.49 -7.02
N PRO A 34 -23.60 40.41 -7.72
CA PRO A 34 -24.80 41.11 -7.31
C PRO A 34 -25.17 40.74 -5.87
N PRO A 35 -25.67 41.69 -5.08
CA PRO A 35 -26.09 41.42 -3.71
C PRO A 35 -27.22 40.38 -3.73
N LEU A 36 -26.98 39.27 -3.03
CA LEU A 36 -27.96 38.23 -2.76
C LEU A 36 -29.27 38.86 -2.27
N ARG A 37 -30.38 38.71 -3.01
CA ARG A 37 -31.69 39.19 -2.55
C ARG A 37 -32.06 38.44 -1.28
N ALA A 38 -32.31 39.15 -0.18
CA ALA A 38 -32.63 38.53 1.10
C ALA A 38 -34.05 37.92 1.12
N ALA A 39 -34.24 36.82 0.38
CA ALA A 39 -35.19 35.80 0.76
C ALA A 39 -34.59 35.09 1.98
N LYS A 40 -35.32 35.04 3.10
CA LYS A 40 -34.86 34.27 4.26
C LYS A 40 -34.84 32.79 3.85
N LEU A 41 -33.65 32.20 3.71
CA LEU A 41 -33.52 30.73 3.66
C LEU A 41 -34.31 30.19 4.85
N PRO A 42 -35.26 29.25 4.65
CA PRO A 42 -35.95 28.68 5.77
C PRO A 42 -34.91 28.04 6.69
N LYS A 43 -35.02 28.33 7.99
CA LYS A 43 -34.10 27.84 9.02
C LYS A 43 -33.89 26.32 8.93
N SER A 44 -34.90 25.59 8.43
CA SER A 44 -34.83 24.16 8.15
C SER A 44 -33.74 23.81 7.13
N ALA A 45 -33.61 24.50 5.99
CA ALA A 45 -32.63 24.11 4.97
C ALA A 45 -31.19 24.24 5.46
N GLY A 46 -30.88 25.31 6.19
CA GLY A 46 -29.58 25.47 6.86
C GLY A 46 -29.34 24.40 7.93
N LEU A 47 -30.37 24.07 8.73
CA LEU A 47 -30.30 23.01 9.74
C LEU A 47 -29.99 21.64 9.10
N TYR A 48 -30.69 21.26 8.04
CA TYR A 48 -30.46 19.99 7.34
C TYR A 48 -29.07 19.93 6.71
N GLY A 49 -28.61 21.01 6.07
CA GLY A 49 -27.23 21.10 5.56
C GLY A 49 -26.20 20.89 6.66
N GLY A 50 -26.37 21.56 7.80
CA GLY A 50 -25.52 21.39 8.99
C GLY A 50 -25.57 19.98 9.57
N CYS A 51 -26.75 19.36 9.63
CA CYS A 51 -26.91 17.97 10.06
C CYS A 51 -26.18 17.00 9.12
N CYS A 52 -26.32 17.15 7.80
CA CYS A 52 -25.62 16.31 6.84
C CYS A 52 -24.09 16.47 6.93
N LEU A 53 -23.61 17.70 7.13
CA LEU A 53 -22.19 17.96 7.36
C LEU A 53 -21.70 17.27 8.64
N GLY A 54 -22.43 17.42 9.74
CA GLY A 54 -22.09 16.80 11.03
C GLY A 54 -22.13 15.27 10.96
N LEU A 55 -23.16 14.69 10.33
CA LEU A 55 -23.25 13.25 10.06
C LEU A 55 -22.11 12.78 9.16
N GLY A 56 -21.67 13.59 8.20
CA GLY A 56 -20.52 13.29 7.35
C GLY A 56 -19.24 13.15 8.16
N VAL A 57 -18.92 14.13 9.00
CA VAL A 57 -17.74 14.08 9.90
C VAL A 57 -17.84 12.87 10.82
N LEU A 58 -19.01 12.66 11.44
CA LEU A 58 -19.25 11.55 12.34
C LEU A 58 -19.07 10.20 11.64
N SER A 59 -19.58 10.04 10.41
CA SER A 59 -19.46 8.80 9.64
C SER A 59 -18.01 8.45 9.31
N PHE A 60 -17.21 9.44 8.89
CA PHE A 60 -15.78 9.26 8.63
C PHE A 60 -15.01 8.91 9.90
N VAL A 61 -15.23 9.66 10.99
CA VAL A 61 -14.52 9.46 12.27
C VAL A 61 -14.90 8.13 12.91
N ILE A 62 -16.19 7.80 12.99
CA ILE A 62 -16.64 6.52 13.58
C ILE A 62 -16.12 5.36 12.73
N ALA A 63 -16.26 5.40 11.41
CA ALA A 63 -15.77 4.31 10.55
C ALA A 63 -14.25 4.11 10.69
N GLY A 64 -13.48 5.21 10.73
CA GLY A 64 -12.05 5.16 10.97
C GLY A 64 -11.68 4.62 12.36
N LEU A 65 -12.32 5.10 13.43
CA LEU A 65 -12.07 4.62 14.80
C LEU A 65 -12.46 3.15 14.97
N VAL A 66 -13.58 2.72 14.38
CA VAL A 66 -13.97 1.30 14.35
C VAL A 66 -12.93 0.49 13.58
N ALA A 67 -12.41 1.00 12.46
CA ALA A 67 -11.35 0.32 11.71
C ALA A 67 -10.04 0.19 12.52
N VAL A 68 -9.68 1.22 13.29
CA VAL A 68 -8.53 1.19 14.22
C VAL A 68 -8.77 0.23 15.38
N ALA A 69 -10.00 0.12 15.88
CA ALA A 69 -10.35 -0.78 16.99
C ALA A 69 -10.38 -2.25 16.55
N THR A 70 -10.78 -2.52 15.31
CA THR A 70 -10.90 -3.88 14.75
C THR A 70 -9.75 -4.18 13.79
N THR A 71 -8.51 -3.98 14.24
CA THR A 71 -7.31 -4.09 13.39
C THR A 71 -7.22 -5.44 12.67
N PRO A 72 -6.87 -5.46 11.37
CA PRO A 72 -6.57 -6.72 10.69
C PRO A 72 -5.40 -7.41 11.40
N LYS A 73 -5.56 -8.71 11.66
CA LYS A 73 -4.55 -9.52 12.35
C LYS A 73 -3.52 -10.02 11.34
N ALA A 74 -2.26 -10.07 11.77
CA ALA A 74 -1.22 -10.75 11.02
C ALA A 74 -1.59 -12.23 10.83
N ALA A 75 -1.08 -12.82 9.75
CA ALA A 75 -1.21 -14.25 9.50
C ALA A 75 -0.68 -15.06 10.69
N ALA A 76 -1.49 -16.00 11.18
CA ALA A 76 -1.14 -16.88 12.30
C ALA A 76 -1.11 -18.35 11.88
N ALA A 77 -0.85 -18.61 10.60
CA ALA A 77 -0.75 -19.96 10.06
C ALA A 77 0.19 -20.00 8.85
N VAL A 78 0.75 -21.18 8.59
CA VAL A 78 1.46 -21.55 7.36
C VAL A 78 0.67 -22.69 6.72
N GLY A 79 -0.14 -22.37 5.72
CA GLY A 79 -1.11 -23.32 5.16
C GLY A 79 -2.07 -23.88 6.21
N ALA A 80 -2.07 -25.19 6.40
CA ALA A 80 -2.92 -25.87 7.39
C ALA A 80 -2.37 -25.81 8.83
N TYR A 81 -1.12 -25.36 9.02
CA TYR A 81 -0.46 -25.38 10.31
C TYR A 81 -0.62 -24.03 11.01
N ALA A 82 -1.38 -24.00 12.10
CA ALA A 82 -1.48 -22.81 12.95
C ALA A 82 -0.15 -22.56 13.66
N VAL A 83 0.24 -21.29 13.78
CA VAL A 83 1.35 -20.88 14.64
C VAL A 83 0.88 -21.05 16.09
N PRO A 84 1.62 -21.80 16.93
CA PRO A 84 1.23 -21.99 18.33
C PRO A 84 1.08 -20.69 19.10
N ASP A 85 0.13 -20.67 20.03
CA ASP A 85 -0.21 -19.49 20.82
C ASP A 85 0.92 -19.09 21.79
N ASP A 86 1.93 -19.92 22.02
CA ASP A 86 3.11 -19.67 22.86
C ASP A 86 4.37 -19.32 22.05
N ALA A 87 4.26 -19.28 20.71
CA ALA A 87 5.39 -19.04 19.83
C ALA A 87 5.99 -17.63 20.04
N THR A 88 7.33 -17.56 19.96
CA THR A 88 8.06 -16.29 19.96
C THR A 88 8.22 -15.82 18.52
N CYS A 89 7.79 -14.60 18.23
CA CYS A 89 7.77 -14.04 16.89
C CYS A 89 8.63 -12.78 16.77
N LEU A 90 9.32 -12.68 15.63
CA LEU A 90 9.95 -11.47 15.14
C LEU A 90 9.32 -11.05 13.82
N ARG A 91 9.31 -9.75 13.56
CA ARG A 91 8.79 -9.20 12.31
C ARG A 91 9.81 -9.36 11.22
N VAL A 92 9.38 -9.86 10.07
CA VAL A 92 10.25 -10.05 8.91
C VAL A 92 9.89 -9.14 7.76
N THR A 93 10.93 -8.80 6.99
CA THR A 93 10.81 -8.28 5.63
C THR A 93 11.27 -9.37 4.68
N ARG A 94 10.36 -9.81 3.80
CA ARG A 94 10.63 -10.79 2.77
C ARG A 94 11.19 -10.10 1.53
N HIS A 95 12.29 -10.63 1.00
CA HIS A 95 12.87 -10.26 -0.28
C HIS A 95 12.83 -11.45 -1.23
N ALA A 96 13.16 -11.24 -2.51
CA ALA A 96 13.19 -12.35 -3.47
C ALA A 96 14.23 -13.41 -3.12
N ASN A 97 15.38 -13.04 -2.54
CA ASN A 97 16.51 -13.95 -2.37
C ASN A 97 16.82 -14.26 -0.89
N HIS A 98 16.23 -13.51 0.04
CA HIS A 98 16.50 -13.66 1.47
C HIS A 98 15.37 -13.13 2.34
N VAL A 99 15.52 -13.33 3.65
CA VAL A 99 14.61 -12.81 4.68
C VAL A 99 15.40 -12.00 5.68
N GLU A 100 14.90 -10.82 5.97
CA GLU A 100 15.42 -9.98 7.04
C GLU A 100 14.44 -9.99 8.21
N THR A 101 14.95 -9.95 9.42
CA THR A 101 14.16 -9.77 10.63
C THR A 101 14.59 -8.52 11.38
N ALA A 102 13.63 -7.81 11.97
CA ALA A 102 13.89 -6.64 12.79
C ALA A 102 13.86 -7.03 14.27
N LEU A 103 14.99 -6.86 14.96
CA LEU A 103 15.13 -7.09 16.39
C LEU A 103 15.42 -5.75 17.08
N VAL A 104 14.68 -5.41 18.13
CA VAL A 104 15.04 -4.27 18.98
C VAL A 104 15.73 -4.78 20.22
N LEU A 105 16.93 -4.29 20.48
CA LEU A 105 17.82 -4.75 21.54
C LEU A 105 18.37 -3.56 22.35
N GLY A 106 18.54 -3.76 23.65
CA GLY A 106 19.28 -2.89 24.54
C GLY A 106 18.49 -1.79 25.23
N THR A 107 19.19 -1.05 26.09
CA THR A 107 18.67 0.12 26.81
C THR A 107 19.64 1.30 26.62
N PRO A 108 19.27 2.37 25.88
CA PRO A 108 17.98 2.58 25.19
C PRO A 108 17.74 1.55 24.06
N PRO A 109 16.47 1.29 23.68
CA PRO A 109 16.14 0.31 22.65
C PRO A 109 16.63 0.77 21.27
N LEU A 110 17.49 -0.04 20.64
CA LEU A 110 18.02 0.18 19.30
C LEU A 110 17.52 -0.90 18.34
N GLY A 111 17.18 -0.52 17.11
CA GLY A 111 16.72 -1.44 16.08
C GLY A 111 17.87 -2.02 15.26
N PHE A 112 17.88 -3.34 15.13
CA PHE A 112 18.83 -4.13 14.37
C PHE A 112 18.11 -4.85 13.22
N GLN A 113 18.68 -4.79 12.02
CA GLN A 113 18.22 -5.59 10.88
C GLN A 113 19.11 -6.81 10.75
N LEU A 114 18.52 -8.01 10.77
CA LEU A 114 19.28 -9.26 10.82
C LEU A 114 18.91 -10.13 9.62
N LEU A 115 19.90 -10.78 9.02
CA LEU A 115 19.66 -11.81 8.01
C LEU A 115 19.19 -13.09 8.68
N VAL A 116 18.07 -13.66 8.24
CA VAL A 116 17.63 -14.99 8.70
C VAL A 116 18.38 -16.06 7.89
N ARG A 117 19.27 -16.79 8.55
CA ARG A 117 20.09 -17.88 8.00
C ARG A 117 19.32 -19.19 8.06
N LEU A 118 18.46 -19.42 7.07
CA LEU A 118 17.69 -20.67 6.92
C LEU A 118 18.58 -21.87 6.52
N ASP A 119 19.84 -21.62 6.16
CA ASP A 119 20.85 -22.61 5.82
C ASP A 119 21.71 -23.07 6.99
N GLN A 120 21.69 -22.38 8.12
CA GLN A 120 22.58 -22.67 9.25
C GLN A 120 21.79 -23.15 10.47
N ILE A 121 22.28 -24.26 11.05
CA ILE A 121 21.77 -24.79 12.31
C ILE A 121 22.84 -24.68 13.38
N VAL A 122 22.45 -24.15 14.53
CA VAL A 122 23.29 -23.95 15.71
C VAL A 122 22.66 -24.71 16.87
N GLU A 123 23.47 -25.40 17.67
CA GLU A 123 23.04 -25.96 18.94
C GLU A 123 23.33 -24.89 19.99
N ALA A 124 22.30 -24.39 20.65
CA ALA A 124 22.47 -23.33 21.64
C ALA A 124 23.21 -23.89 22.88
N THR A 125 24.40 -23.37 23.17
CA THR A 125 25.20 -23.73 24.35
C THR A 125 25.70 -22.48 25.05
N ASP A 126 26.33 -22.61 26.23
CA ASP A 126 26.88 -21.46 26.97
C ASP A 126 27.95 -20.66 26.18
N THR A 127 28.49 -21.23 25.10
CA THR A 127 29.49 -20.58 24.23
C THR A 127 28.97 -20.24 22.83
N THR A 128 27.75 -20.68 22.49
CA THR A 128 27.20 -20.54 21.14
C THR A 128 25.75 -20.08 21.17
N ALA A 129 25.45 -19.03 20.38
CA ALA A 129 24.13 -18.44 20.33
C ALA A 129 23.64 -18.36 18.88
N PRO A 130 22.34 -18.60 18.61
CA PRO A 130 21.78 -18.54 17.26
C PRO A 130 21.78 -17.12 16.68
N LEU A 131 21.77 -16.10 17.55
CA LEU A 131 21.86 -14.70 17.17
C LEU A 131 23.33 -14.26 17.15
N ARG A 132 23.79 -13.75 16.01
CA ARG A 132 25.12 -13.16 15.84
C ARG A 132 24.99 -11.70 15.43
N LEU A 133 25.60 -10.79 16.17
CA LEU A 133 25.59 -9.36 15.90
C LEU A 133 26.98 -8.88 15.55
N PHE A 134 27.08 -8.04 14.52
CA PHE A 134 28.34 -7.41 14.14
C PHE A 134 28.29 -5.87 14.10
N SER A 135 27.12 -5.29 14.35
CA SER A 135 26.92 -3.85 14.45
C SER A 135 27.48 -3.27 15.75
N SER A 136 28.24 -2.17 15.65
CA SER A 136 28.78 -1.44 16.81
C SER A 136 27.70 -0.82 17.70
N LYS A 137 26.47 -0.67 17.20
CA LYS A 137 25.30 -0.17 17.94
C LYS A 137 25.06 -0.95 19.25
N VAL A 138 25.42 -2.24 19.27
CA VAL A 138 25.27 -3.09 20.46
C VAL A 138 26.05 -2.56 21.66
N VAL A 139 27.19 -1.91 21.43
CA VAL A 139 28.07 -1.39 22.48
C VAL A 139 27.42 -0.24 23.28
N GLU A 140 26.39 0.40 22.72
CA GLU A 140 25.68 1.51 23.37
C GLU A 140 24.69 1.04 24.44
N SER A 141 24.39 -0.27 24.50
CA SER A 141 23.43 -0.81 25.44
C SER A 141 23.97 -0.85 26.88
N GLN A 142 23.20 -0.29 27.81
CA GLN A 142 23.51 -0.32 29.24
C GLN A 142 23.18 -1.66 29.91
N THR A 143 22.37 -2.49 29.26
CA THR A 143 21.90 -3.77 29.79
C THR A 143 22.67 -4.98 29.25
N ALA A 144 23.57 -4.76 28.29
CA ALA A 144 24.42 -5.81 27.72
C ALA A 144 25.42 -6.36 28.75
N ARG A 145 25.49 -7.68 28.86
CA ARG A 145 26.47 -8.41 29.69
C ARG A 145 27.09 -9.54 28.89
N CYS A 146 28.42 -9.54 28.76
CA CYS A 146 29.15 -10.53 27.98
C CYS A 146 30.03 -11.42 28.86
N SER A 147 30.00 -12.73 28.60
CA SER A 147 30.84 -13.74 29.22
C SER A 147 31.22 -14.79 28.17
N ASN A 148 32.50 -15.15 28.08
CA ASN A 148 32.98 -16.19 27.17
C ASN A 148 32.58 -16.02 25.67
N GLY A 149 32.49 -14.78 25.19
CA GLY A 149 32.14 -14.49 23.79
C GLY A 149 30.64 -14.53 23.48
N VAL A 150 29.79 -14.89 24.46
CA VAL A 150 28.34 -14.76 24.39
C VAL A 150 27.91 -13.59 25.26
N CYS A 151 27.04 -12.76 24.70
CA CYS A 151 26.44 -11.60 25.36
C CYS A 151 24.97 -11.87 25.62
N THR A 152 24.44 -11.27 26.68
CA THR A 152 23.03 -11.25 27.03
C THR A 152 22.56 -9.81 27.07
N ASP A 153 21.38 -9.54 26.53
CA ASP A 153 20.75 -8.23 26.62
C ASP A 153 19.23 -8.35 26.53
N VAL A 154 18.52 -7.27 26.85
CA VAL A 154 17.07 -7.18 26.77
C VAL A 154 16.67 -6.89 25.34
N ALA A 155 15.84 -7.76 24.77
CA ALA A 155 15.21 -7.56 23.46
C ALA A 155 13.71 -7.34 23.58
N LEU A 156 13.13 -6.74 22.54
CA LEU A 156 11.69 -6.69 22.33
C LEU A 156 11.30 -7.73 21.28
N VAL A 157 10.47 -8.69 21.67
CA VAL A 157 9.93 -9.74 20.80
C VAL A 157 8.42 -9.81 20.97
N GLN A 158 7.71 -10.40 20.02
CA GLN A 158 6.28 -10.70 20.21
C GLN A 158 6.19 -12.10 20.83
N HIS A 159 5.87 -12.17 22.11
CA HIS A 159 5.55 -13.44 22.75
C HIS A 159 4.06 -13.74 22.58
N ASP A 160 3.70 -15.01 22.63
CA ASP A 160 2.35 -15.51 22.43
C ASP A 160 1.76 -15.29 21.01
N GLY A 161 2.60 -15.44 19.98
CA GLY A 161 2.19 -15.41 18.58
C GLY A 161 2.22 -14.04 17.87
N PRO A 162 1.93 -13.99 16.56
CA PRO A 162 2.18 -12.83 15.70
C PRO A 162 1.20 -11.67 15.89
N ALA A 163 0.04 -11.93 16.50
CA ALA A 163 -0.99 -10.92 16.74
C ALA A 163 -0.80 -10.12 18.05
N ARG A 164 0.17 -10.52 18.89
CA ARG A 164 0.38 -9.92 20.21
C ARG A 164 1.34 -8.73 20.18
N GLY A 165 1.25 -7.91 21.22
CA GLY A 165 2.15 -6.79 21.46
C GLY A 165 3.57 -7.27 21.77
N GLN A 166 4.55 -6.37 21.64
CA GLN A 166 5.93 -6.69 22.00
C GLN A 166 6.08 -6.76 23.54
N SER A 167 6.82 -7.76 24.01
CA SER A 167 7.25 -7.95 25.39
C SER A 167 8.78 -7.93 25.48
N ARG A 168 9.31 -7.69 26.69
CA ARG A 168 10.74 -7.71 26.96
C ARG A 168 11.18 -9.13 27.30
N VAL A 169 12.21 -9.61 26.60
CA VAL A 169 12.84 -10.91 26.86
C VAL A 169 14.36 -10.74 26.94
N ILE A 170 15.03 -11.66 27.63
CA ILE A 170 16.49 -11.71 27.62
C ILE A 170 16.91 -12.61 26.48
N VAL A 171 17.75 -12.10 25.56
CA VAL A 171 18.30 -12.88 24.46
C VAL A 171 19.81 -13.03 24.62
N GLN A 172 20.31 -14.18 24.19
CA GLN A 172 21.73 -14.45 24.06
C GLN A 172 22.17 -14.20 22.62
N TYR A 173 23.33 -13.59 22.43
CA TYR A 173 23.92 -13.35 21.12
C TYR A 173 25.45 -13.39 21.15
N GLN A 174 26.06 -13.78 20.04
CA GLN A 174 27.49 -13.62 19.83
C GLN A 174 27.77 -12.24 19.22
N TYR A 175 28.71 -11.49 19.79
CA TYR A 175 29.17 -10.23 19.21
C TYR A 175 30.51 -10.41 18.52
N THR A 176 30.66 -9.88 17.31
CA THR A 176 31.97 -9.80 16.62
C THR A 176 32.13 -8.42 16.00
N ASN A 177 33.29 -7.80 16.12
CA ASN A 177 33.53 -6.48 15.53
C ASN A 177 33.44 -6.56 13.99
N SER A 178 32.71 -5.63 13.35
CA SER A 178 32.55 -5.55 11.89
C SER A 178 33.89 -5.57 11.14
N ASN A 179 34.93 -4.92 11.66
CA ASN A 179 36.27 -4.90 11.04
C ASN A 179 36.95 -6.28 11.11
N THR A 180 36.67 -7.03 12.16
CA THR A 180 37.18 -8.40 12.31
C THR A 180 36.43 -9.36 11.40
N GLU A 181 35.13 -9.15 11.20
CA GLU A 181 34.35 -9.92 10.22
C GLU A 181 34.79 -9.64 8.78
N SER A 182 34.95 -8.36 8.40
CA SER A 182 35.37 -7.99 7.05
C SER A 182 36.74 -8.54 6.68
N ASN A 183 37.69 -8.52 7.62
CA ASN A 183 39.06 -8.94 7.36
C ASN A 183 39.25 -10.46 7.36
N ASN A 184 38.38 -11.21 8.03
CA ASN A 184 38.55 -12.66 8.16
C ASN A 184 37.83 -13.43 7.04
N TYR A 185 36.69 -12.96 6.53
CA TYR A 185 35.85 -13.75 5.63
C TYR A 185 34.98 -12.88 4.70
N GLU A 186 35.58 -12.21 3.71
CA GLU A 186 34.89 -11.29 2.79
C GLU A 186 33.79 -11.96 1.92
N TYR A 187 33.85 -13.29 1.70
CA TYR A 187 32.96 -13.98 0.74
C TYR A 187 31.91 -14.93 1.35
N ASP A 188 31.94 -15.18 2.67
CA ASP A 188 31.06 -16.16 3.32
C ASP A 188 30.08 -15.55 4.34
N ARG A 189 29.98 -14.21 4.33
CA ARG A 189 29.19 -13.40 5.27
C ARG A 189 28.13 -12.55 4.56
N PRO A 190 27.04 -13.18 4.11
CA PRO A 190 25.99 -12.49 3.36
C PRO A 190 25.35 -11.33 4.13
N GLY A 191 25.25 -11.40 5.46
CA GLY A 191 24.71 -10.31 6.26
C GLY A 191 25.52 -9.01 6.12
N LEU A 192 26.84 -9.09 6.06
CA LEU A 192 27.71 -7.92 5.90
C LEU A 192 27.64 -7.36 4.48
N THR A 193 27.61 -8.22 3.46
CA THR A 193 27.44 -7.82 2.05
C THR A 193 26.13 -7.08 1.80
N LEU A 194 25.09 -7.41 2.58
CA LEU A 194 23.79 -6.75 2.53
C LEU A 194 23.68 -5.53 3.45
N GLU A 195 24.78 -5.11 4.09
CA GLU A 195 24.81 -3.98 5.04
C GLU A 195 23.85 -4.13 6.22
N LEU A 196 23.59 -5.37 6.64
CA LEU A 196 22.74 -5.68 7.79
C LEU A 196 23.52 -5.51 9.10
N ASP A 197 22.85 -5.65 10.25
CA ASP A 197 23.48 -5.50 11.58
C ASP A 197 23.92 -6.84 12.21
N GLY A 198 23.43 -7.96 11.68
CA GLY A 198 23.62 -9.29 12.25
C GLY A 198 23.00 -10.42 11.42
N GLU A 199 23.08 -11.64 11.95
CA GLU A 199 22.50 -12.86 11.39
C GLU A 199 21.77 -13.64 12.51
N LEU A 200 20.64 -14.28 12.16
CA LEU A 200 19.86 -15.14 13.03
C LEU A 200 19.78 -16.53 12.39
N SER A 201 20.38 -17.54 13.05
CA SER A 201 20.40 -18.93 12.59
C SER A 201 19.28 -19.76 13.20
N LEU A 202 19.01 -20.92 12.60
CA LEU A 202 18.09 -21.91 13.17
C LEU A 202 18.76 -22.63 14.36
N THR A 203 17.93 -23.09 15.29
CA THR A 203 18.34 -23.82 16.49
C THR A 203 17.77 -25.24 16.43
N THR A 204 18.51 -26.22 16.92
CA THR A 204 18.04 -27.61 17.09
C THR A 204 16.88 -27.69 18.08
N GLY A 205 15.95 -28.64 17.87
CA GLY A 205 14.80 -28.86 18.75
C GLY A 205 13.71 -27.78 18.66
N MET A 206 13.65 -27.03 17.54
CA MET A 206 12.71 -25.94 17.35
C MET A 206 11.91 -26.11 16.06
N ASP A 207 10.67 -25.63 16.10
CA ASP A 207 9.79 -25.51 14.93
C ASP A 207 9.61 -24.04 14.56
N TYR A 208 9.91 -23.71 13.31
CA TYR A 208 9.93 -22.35 12.77
C TYR A 208 8.78 -22.15 11.77
N PHE A 209 8.07 -21.03 11.92
CA PHE A 209 6.98 -20.62 11.07
C PHE A 209 7.30 -19.26 10.45
N LEU A 210 7.58 -19.27 9.16
CA LEU A 210 7.90 -18.09 8.37
C LEU A 210 6.71 -17.72 7.49
N THR A 211 5.89 -16.81 8.03
CA THR A 211 4.73 -16.23 7.37
C THR A 211 5.14 -15.06 6.48
N ALA A 212 4.17 -14.41 5.82
CA ALA A 212 4.43 -13.22 5.03
C ALA A 212 5.03 -12.03 5.85
N SER A 213 4.78 -11.96 7.16
CA SER A 213 5.13 -10.80 7.99
C SER A 213 5.92 -11.12 9.26
N HIS A 214 5.95 -12.38 9.70
CA HIS A 214 6.62 -12.80 10.92
C HIS A 214 7.42 -14.10 10.71
N LEU A 215 8.54 -14.20 11.42
CA LEU A 215 9.23 -15.45 11.73
C LEU A 215 8.92 -15.77 13.19
N CYS A 216 8.17 -16.83 13.39
CA CYS A 216 7.82 -17.35 14.71
C CYS A 216 8.55 -18.66 14.95
N TRP A 217 8.85 -18.97 16.21
CA TRP A 217 9.40 -20.26 16.59
C TRP A 217 8.91 -20.70 17.96
N THR A 218 8.84 -22.00 18.16
CA THR A 218 8.45 -22.66 19.41
C THR A 218 9.28 -23.93 19.60
N PRO A 219 9.49 -24.43 20.83
CA PRO A 219 10.10 -25.74 21.03
C PRO A 219 9.34 -26.82 20.27
N ALA A 220 10.07 -27.76 19.69
CA ALA A 220 9.48 -28.95 19.06
C ALA A 220 8.67 -29.75 20.10
N GLU A 221 7.46 -30.19 19.75
CA GLU A 221 6.77 -31.25 20.52
C GLU A 221 7.48 -32.60 20.30
N ASP A 222 7.13 -33.62 21.09
CA ASP A 222 7.80 -34.93 21.11
C ASP A 222 8.08 -35.50 19.70
N GLU A 223 9.34 -35.87 19.44
CA GLU A 223 9.84 -36.28 18.12
C GLU A 223 9.05 -37.47 17.52
N GLU A 224 8.56 -38.38 18.36
CA GLU A 224 7.75 -39.53 17.91
C GLU A 224 6.44 -39.10 17.24
N VAL A 225 5.80 -38.06 17.77
CA VAL A 225 4.57 -37.50 17.20
C VAL A 225 4.90 -36.82 15.87
N TYR A 226 6.01 -36.09 15.83
CA TYR A 226 6.47 -35.42 14.62
C TYR A 226 6.87 -36.38 13.52
N HIS A 227 7.53 -37.49 13.82
CA HIS A 227 7.90 -38.47 12.80
C HIS A 227 6.68 -39.09 12.13
N ALA A 228 5.67 -39.47 12.92
CA ALA A 228 4.42 -40.00 12.38
C ALA A 228 3.68 -38.96 11.51
N LEU A 229 3.63 -37.70 11.96
CA LEU A 229 3.01 -36.61 11.21
C LEU A 229 3.83 -36.21 9.98
N ALA A 230 5.15 -36.28 10.05
CA ALA A 230 6.05 -35.91 8.96
C ALA A 230 5.99 -36.93 7.82
N GLU A 231 5.91 -38.23 8.11
CA GLU A 231 5.75 -39.25 7.06
C GLU A 231 4.42 -39.07 6.33
N ASP A 232 3.32 -38.90 7.06
CA ASP A 232 2.00 -38.62 6.46
C ASP A 232 1.99 -37.27 5.71
N ALA A 233 2.70 -36.27 6.23
CA ALA A 233 2.79 -34.94 5.60
C ALA A 233 3.71 -34.89 4.38
N ILE A 234 4.72 -35.76 4.28
CA ILE A 234 5.51 -35.91 3.05
C ILE A 234 4.59 -36.42 1.93
N GLU A 235 3.77 -37.43 2.21
CA GLU A 235 2.85 -38.00 1.22
C GLU A 235 1.69 -37.04 0.89
N THR A 236 1.14 -36.36 1.91
CA THR A 236 -0.09 -35.57 1.76
C THR A 236 0.17 -34.11 1.37
N PHE A 237 1.24 -33.50 1.92
CA PHE A 237 1.52 -32.06 1.78
C PHE A 237 2.85 -31.76 1.07
N GLY A 238 3.59 -32.78 0.63
CA GLY A 238 4.80 -32.61 -0.16
C GLY A 238 5.95 -31.96 0.60
N ALA A 239 6.09 -32.27 1.90
CA ALA A 239 7.19 -31.77 2.72
C ALA A 239 8.56 -32.18 2.14
N LEU A 240 9.50 -31.24 2.11
CA LEU A 240 10.87 -31.50 1.71
C LEU A 240 11.65 -32.05 2.90
N ARG A 241 12.16 -33.27 2.77
CA ARG A 241 13.07 -33.89 3.75
C ARG A 241 14.50 -33.38 3.53
N GLY A 242 15.10 -32.80 4.56
CA GLY A 242 16.48 -32.36 4.61
C GLY A 242 17.26 -33.00 5.75
N TYR A 243 18.54 -32.66 5.83
CA TYR A 243 19.44 -33.08 6.89
C TYR A 243 20.51 -32.02 7.16
N ALA A 244 21.00 -31.96 8.40
CA ALA A 244 22.12 -31.13 8.80
C ALA A 244 23.42 -31.83 8.39
N VAL A 245 24.20 -31.21 7.50
CA VAL A 245 25.55 -31.68 7.15
C VAL A 245 26.54 -31.06 8.12
N PRO A 246 27.28 -31.86 8.92
CA PRO A 246 28.23 -31.32 9.87
C PRO A 246 29.33 -30.53 9.18
N THR A 247 29.54 -29.29 9.61
CA THR A 247 30.60 -28.43 9.07
C THR A 247 31.62 -28.15 10.17
N ALA A 248 32.89 -28.48 9.92
CA ALA A 248 33.97 -28.21 10.86
C ALA A 248 34.30 -26.70 10.90
N THR A 249 33.37 -25.88 11.40
CA THR A 249 33.60 -24.45 11.60
C THR A 249 33.89 -24.18 13.07
N ARG A 250 34.79 -23.24 13.34
CA ARG A 250 35.17 -22.81 14.71
C ARG A 250 34.06 -22.09 15.47
N LEU A 251 32.85 -22.04 14.94
CA LEU A 251 31.77 -21.14 15.38
C LEU A 251 30.58 -21.84 16.04
N GLY A 252 30.68 -23.15 16.30
CA GLY A 252 29.57 -23.89 16.92
C GLY A 252 28.38 -24.12 15.99
N VAL A 253 28.58 -24.00 14.67
CA VAL A 253 27.59 -24.41 13.68
C VAL A 253 27.54 -25.93 13.69
N VAL A 254 26.38 -26.49 14.00
CA VAL A 254 26.13 -27.94 14.00
C VAL A 254 26.17 -28.46 12.57
N GLY A 255 25.56 -27.72 11.65
CA GLY A 255 25.60 -28.06 10.25
C GLY A 255 24.94 -27.06 9.31
N ILE A 256 25.10 -27.32 8.02
CA ILE A 256 24.40 -26.63 6.94
C ILE A 256 23.20 -27.48 6.52
N VAL A 257 22.07 -26.82 6.26
CA VAL A 257 20.85 -27.48 5.78
C VAL A 257 21.08 -27.97 4.35
N ALA A 258 20.95 -29.28 4.15
CA ALA A 258 21.02 -29.90 2.84
C ALA A 258 19.84 -30.85 2.60
N THR A 259 19.63 -31.23 1.35
CA THR A 259 18.62 -32.22 0.95
C THR A 259 19.12 -33.03 -0.25
N ASN A 260 18.33 -34.02 -0.66
CA ASN A 260 18.57 -34.79 -1.87
C ASN A 260 17.70 -34.25 -3.01
N THR A 261 18.23 -34.23 -4.23
CA THR A 261 17.53 -33.74 -5.42
C THR A 261 16.25 -34.52 -5.73
N SER A 262 16.20 -35.80 -5.35
CA SER A 262 15.00 -36.64 -5.45
C SER A 262 13.83 -36.10 -4.61
N PHE A 263 14.08 -35.60 -3.40
CA PHE A 263 13.05 -35.00 -2.55
C PHE A 263 12.56 -33.65 -3.11
N VAL A 264 13.44 -32.90 -3.78
CA VAL A 264 13.10 -31.62 -4.43
C VAL A 264 12.19 -31.85 -5.64
N ASP A 265 12.44 -32.90 -6.42
CA ASP A 265 11.57 -33.28 -7.55
C ASP A 265 10.20 -33.76 -7.08
N ALA A 266 10.15 -34.47 -5.95
CA ALA A 266 8.91 -34.92 -5.33
C ALA A 266 8.06 -33.77 -4.73
N ALA A 267 8.69 -32.67 -4.32
CA ALA A 267 8.01 -31.52 -3.70
C ALA A 267 7.25 -30.66 -4.76
N PRO A 268 5.90 -30.55 -4.70
CA PRO A 268 5.10 -29.88 -5.73
C PRO A 268 5.33 -28.37 -5.89
N SER A 269 5.91 -27.70 -4.91
CA SER A 269 6.30 -26.29 -5.00
C SER A 269 7.66 -26.10 -5.69
N LEU A 270 8.52 -27.12 -5.63
CA LEU A 270 9.93 -27.06 -6.02
C LEU A 270 10.26 -27.84 -7.30
N TRP A 271 9.32 -28.66 -7.79
CA TRP A 271 9.45 -29.47 -9.01
C TRP A 271 9.77 -28.69 -10.29
N LYS A 272 9.55 -27.36 -10.30
CA LYS A 272 9.92 -26.44 -11.41
C LYS A 272 11.35 -25.91 -11.29
N SER A 273 12.03 -26.15 -10.18
CA SER A 273 13.42 -25.71 -10.01
C SER A 273 14.33 -26.35 -11.07
N PRO A 274 15.40 -25.66 -11.49
CA PRO A 274 16.38 -26.21 -12.44
C PRO A 274 16.97 -27.54 -11.98
N VAL A 275 17.19 -27.70 -10.66
CA VAL A 275 17.72 -28.93 -10.09
C VAL A 275 16.75 -30.09 -10.22
N ALA A 276 15.47 -29.89 -9.86
CA ALA A 276 14.42 -30.90 -10.05
C ALA A 276 14.27 -31.29 -11.53
N LYS A 277 14.28 -30.30 -12.44
CA LYS A 277 14.21 -30.54 -13.89
C LYS A 277 15.41 -31.36 -14.40
N ALA A 278 16.63 -31.03 -13.95
CA ALA A 278 17.84 -31.77 -14.33
C ALA A 278 17.83 -33.21 -13.80
N TYR A 279 17.32 -33.42 -12.57
CA TYR A 279 17.13 -34.76 -12.00
C TYR A 279 16.13 -35.58 -12.82
N ARG A 280 14.93 -35.04 -13.10
CA ARG A 280 13.86 -35.69 -13.87
C ARG A 280 14.29 -36.07 -15.28
N ASN A 281 15.07 -35.21 -15.92
CA ASN A 281 15.64 -35.47 -17.24
C ASN A 281 16.78 -36.50 -17.22
N LYS A 282 17.14 -37.04 -16.05
CA LYS A 282 18.30 -37.92 -15.84
C LYS A 282 19.60 -37.30 -16.31
N HIS A 283 19.67 -35.97 -16.37
CA HIS A 283 20.91 -35.26 -16.66
C HIS A 283 21.86 -35.45 -15.47
N CYS A 284 21.33 -35.32 -14.24
CA CYS A 284 22.11 -35.45 -13.01
C CYS A 284 21.36 -36.31 -11.96
N PRO A 285 21.29 -37.64 -12.21
CA PRO A 285 20.46 -38.58 -11.45
C PRO A 285 21.05 -38.96 -10.08
N ASN A 286 22.35 -38.80 -9.91
CA ASN A 286 23.01 -38.72 -8.61
C ASN A 286 23.43 -37.25 -8.50
N ALA A 287 23.33 -36.58 -7.35
CA ALA A 287 23.89 -35.24 -7.18
C ALA A 287 25.45 -35.22 -7.22
N SER A 288 26.08 -36.02 -8.10
CA SER A 288 27.51 -36.25 -8.23
C SER A 288 28.15 -35.05 -8.93
N LEU A 289 29.00 -34.24 -8.30
CA LEU A 289 30.01 -34.58 -7.30
C LEU A 289 30.19 -33.46 -6.26
N GLY A 290 29.22 -33.27 -5.36
CA GLY A 290 29.57 -32.95 -3.97
C GLY A 290 30.03 -34.24 -3.29
N THR A 291 30.93 -34.18 -2.30
CA THR A 291 31.53 -35.36 -1.63
C THR A 291 30.52 -36.35 -1.00
N SER A 292 29.23 -36.00 -0.93
CA SER A 292 28.17 -36.78 -0.27
C SER A 292 26.84 -36.91 -1.06
N GLY A 293 26.72 -36.37 -2.28
CA GLY A 293 25.43 -36.35 -3.01
C GLY A 293 24.36 -35.45 -2.37
N ALA A 294 24.79 -34.52 -1.51
CA ALA A 294 23.94 -33.53 -0.87
C ALA A 294 23.79 -32.28 -1.75
N MET A 295 22.63 -31.63 -1.66
CA MET A 295 22.34 -30.32 -2.27
C MET A 295 22.09 -29.31 -1.15
N ALA A 296 22.77 -28.16 -1.18
CA ALA A 296 22.56 -27.11 -0.17
C ALA A 296 21.16 -26.49 -0.30
N LEU A 297 20.47 -26.30 0.82
CA LEU A 297 19.16 -25.66 0.87
C LEU A 297 19.28 -24.23 1.41
N PHE A 298 18.73 -23.28 0.66
CA PHE A 298 18.70 -21.85 0.98
C PHE A 298 20.07 -21.24 1.34
N PRO A 299 21.15 -21.56 0.59
CA PRO A 299 22.50 -21.17 0.98
C PRO A 299 22.59 -19.66 1.25
N GLY A 300 23.13 -19.27 2.40
CA GLY A 300 23.16 -17.88 2.83
C GLY A 300 23.85 -16.96 1.82
N ALA A 301 24.88 -17.47 1.12
CA ALA A 301 25.56 -16.74 0.05
C ALA A 301 24.60 -16.24 -1.04
N ALA A 302 23.52 -17.00 -1.34
CA ALA A 302 22.53 -16.62 -2.34
C ALA A 302 21.65 -15.43 -1.92
N ALA A 303 21.70 -15.00 -0.65
CA ALA A 303 21.06 -13.77 -0.20
C ALA A 303 21.60 -12.55 -0.97
N SER A 304 22.92 -12.52 -1.24
CA SER A 304 23.53 -11.60 -2.21
C SER A 304 23.65 -12.30 -3.57
N GLU A 305 22.55 -12.31 -4.32
CA GLU A 305 22.48 -13.02 -5.60
C GLU A 305 23.56 -12.57 -6.60
N ALA A 306 23.89 -11.28 -6.64
CA ALA A 306 24.97 -10.79 -7.50
C ALA A 306 26.32 -11.41 -7.12
N ALA A 307 26.64 -11.50 -5.83
CA ALA A 307 27.87 -12.15 -5.38
C ALA A 307 27.83 -13.66 -5.62
N TRP A 308 26.69 -14.32 -5.38
CA TRP A 308 26.51 -15.76 -5.56
C TRP A 308 26.59 -16.21 -7.02
N LEU A 309 26.03 -15.42 -7.94
CA LEU A 309 26.14 -15.60 -9.39
C LEU A 309 27.46 -15.03 -9.95
N THR A 310 28.34 -14.52 -9.09
CA THR A 310 29.60 -13.85 -9.45
C THR A 310 29.43 -12.76 -10.51
N LEU A 311 28.31 -12.02 -10.48
CA LEU A 311 28.05 -10.94 -11.43
C LEU A 311 29.00 -9.77 -11.16
N THR A 312 29.83 -9.44 -12.16
CA THR A 312 30.70 -8.27 -12.13
C THR A 312 29.93 -6.96 -12.27
N ASP A 313 28.79 -6.99 -12.97
CA ASP A 313 27.91 -5.85 -13.16
C ASP A 313 26.45 -6.21 -12.82
N THR A 314 25.86 -5.43 -11.91
CA THR A 314 24.44 -5.56 -11.55
C THR A 314 23.50 -4.98 -12.62
N GLY A 315 24.00 -4.19 -13.57
CA GLY A 315 23.24 -3.74 -14.74
C GLY A 315 22.78 -4.89 -15.65
N LEU A 316 23.31 -6.10 -15.47
CA LEU A 316 22.86 -7.30 -16.17
C LEU A 316 21.42 -7.70 -15.82
N TYR A 317 20.91 -7.34 -14.63
CA TYR A 317 19.51 -7.61 -14.28
C TYR A 317 18.53 -6.89 -15.22
N ASP A 318 18.90 -5.70 -15.68
CA ASP A 318 18.05 -4.87 -16.54
C ASP A 318 18.36 -5.09 -18.03
N SER A 319 19.64 -5.24 -18.38
CA SER A 319 20.09 -5.36 -19.78
C SER A 319 19.99 -6.77 -20.35
N SER A 320 20.06 -7.81 -19.53
CA SER A 320 20.03 -9.22 -19.97
C SER A 320 19.42 -10.14 -18.90
N PRO A 321 18.12 -9.99 -18.59
CA PRO A 321 17.46 -10.79 -17.54
C PRO A 321 17.48 -12.29 -17.84
N GLU A 322 17.38 -12.68 -19.12
CA GLU A 322 17.51 -14.08 -19.54
C GLU A 322 18.90 -14.65 -19.24
N GLY A 323 19.96 -13.87 -19.49
CA GLY A 323 21.34 -14.29 -19.18
C GLY A 323 21.57 -14.51 -17.69
N VAL A 324 20.93 -13.70 -16.83
CA VAL A 324 20.97 -13.89 -15.38
C VAL A 324 20.22 -15.18 -14.98
N GLU A 325 19.05 -15.46 -15.56
CA GLU A 325 18.33 -16.71 -15.30
C GLU A 325 19.10 -17.95 -15.81
N GLU A 326 19.76 -17.86 -16.97
CA GLU A 326 20.63 -18.95 -17.46
C GLU A 326 21.78 -19.23 -16.50
N ARG A 327 22.44 -18.20 -15.97
CA ARG A 327 23.47 -18.34 -14.93
C ARG A 327 22.91 -18.94 -13.65
N ARG A 328 21.75 -18.46 -13.21
CA ARG A 328 21.03 -19.02 -12.05
C ARG A 328 20.81 -20.52 -12.22
N ARG A 329 20.37 -20.97 -13.39
CA ARG A 329 20.21 -22.40 -13.69
C ARG A 329 21.52 -23.17 -13.55
N VAL A 330 22.64 -22.64 -14.05
CA VAL A 330 23.97 -23.28 -13.93
C VAL A 330 24.39 -23.43 -12.48
N VAL A 331 24.24 -22.37 -11.67
CA VAL A 331 24.67 -22.40 -10.26
C VAL A 331 23.77 -23.28 -9.41
N GLU A 332 22.44 -23.27 -9.64
CA GLU A 332 21.52 -24.16 -8.91
C GLU A 332 21.80 -25.63 -9.24
N VAL A 333 22.02 -25.96 -10.52
CA VAL A 333 22.32 -27.33 -10.98
C VAL A 333 23.74 -27.79 -10.60
N GLY A 334 24.66 -26.86 -10.33
CA GLY A 334 26.05 -27.11 -9.96
C GLY A 334 26.98 -27.24 -11.18
N ARG A 335 28.21 -26.72 -11.05
CA ARG A 335 29.19 -26.63 -12.15
C ARG A 335 29.50 -27.98 -12.79
N VAL A 336 29.67 -29.03 -11.98
CA VAL A 336 30.03 -30.38 -12.44
C VAL A 336 28.94 -30.97 -13.32
N CYS A 337 27.69 -30.85 -12.87
CA CYS A 337 26.52 -31.31 -13.62
C CYS A 337 26.35 -30.50 -14.92
N ALA A 338 26.43 -29.16 -14.81
CA ALA A 338 26.30 -28.28 -15.97
C ALA A 338 27.35 -28.57 -17.05
N ALA A 339 28.59 -28.89 -16.67
CA ALA A 339 29.67 -29.19 -17.60
C ALA A 339 29.45 -30.48 -18.43
N ALA A 340 28.61 -31.40 -17.94
CA ALA A 340 28.34 -32.65 -18.62
C ALA A 340 27.31 -32.53 -19.76
N HIS A 341 26.59 -31.41 -19.86
CA HIS A 341 25.44 -31.26 -20.76
C HIS A 341 25.53 -30.01 -21.63
N LYS A 342 25.33 -30.19 -22.95
CA LYS A 342 25.42 -29.11 -23.95
C LYS A 342 24.41 -27.98 -23.74
N GLU A 343 23.28 -28.24 -23.10
CA GLU A 343 22.25 -27.22 -22.81
C GLU A 343 22.82 -26.06 -21.95
N TYR A 344 23.81 -26.34 -21.12
CA TYR A 344 24.38 -25.34 -20.20
C TYR A 344 25.70 -24.73 -20.69
N GLU A 345 26.26 -25.19 -21.81
CA GLU A 345 27.64 -24.89 -22.25
C GLU A 345 27.93 -23.38 -22.31
N ARG A 346 27.04 -22.60 -22.94
CA ARG A 346 27.17 -21.14 -23.05
C ARG A 346 27.13 -20.45 -21.69
N ALA A 347 26.10 -20.74 -20.89
CA ALA A 347 25.88 -20.12 -19.59
C ALA A 347 26.99 -20.47 -18.60
N LEU A 348 27.46 -21.71 -18.64
CA LEU A 348 28.59 -22.21 -17.86
C LEU A 348 29.88 -21.51 -18.25
N GLY A 349 30.17 -21.33 -19.54
CA GLY A 349 31.36 -20.62 -20.00
C GLY A 349 31.40 -19.18 -19.49
N LEU A 350 30.26 -18.48 -19.51
CA LEU A 350 30.13 -17.13 -18.94
C LEU A 350 30.33 -17.11 -17.42
N TYR A 351 29.71 -18.05 -16.70
CA TYR A 351 29.87 -18.17 -15.25
C TYR A 351 31.33 -18.44 -14.85
N GLN A 352 32.00 -19.36 -15.54
CA GLN A 352 33.41 -19.67 -15.28
C GLN A 352 34.34 -18.48 -15.53
N LEU A 353 34.07 -17.69 -16.57
CA LEU A 353 34.84 -16.49 -16.88
C LEU A 353 34.73 -15.44 -15.77
N ASP A 354 33.53 -15.25 -15.22
CA ASP A 354 33.30 -14.31 -14.13
C ASP A 354 33.89 -14.78 -12.80
N CYS A 355 33.86 -16.09 -12.50
CA CYS A 355 34.56 -16.65 -11.35
C CYS A 355 36.07 -16.40 -11.40
N GLN A 356 36.69 -16.46 -12.59
CA GLN A 356 38.13 -16.20 -12.74
C GLN A 356 38.49 -14.75 -12.41
N PHE A 357 37.57 -13.81 -12.64
CA PHE A 357 37.81 -12.38 -12.47
C PHE A 357 37.47 -11.86 -11.07
N SER A 358 36.54 -12.51 -10.37
CA SER A 358 35.90 -11.98 -9.16
C SER A 358 36.57 -12.36 -7.83
N TRP A 359 37.72 -13.04 -7.81
CA TRP A 359 38.31 -13.65 -6.60
C TRP A 359 37.36 -14.60 -5.83
N ALA A 360 36.16 -14.84 -6.37
CA ALA A 360 35.14 -15.69 -5.79
C ALA A 360 35.25 -17.10 -6.38
N ASN A 361 35.22 -18.09 -5.49
CA ASN A 361 35.23 -19.49 -5.93
C ASN A 361 33.90 -19.85 -6.59
N CYS A 362 33.98 -20.34 -7.83
CA CYS A 362 32.87 -20.96 -8.53
C CYS A 362 32.23 -22.05 -7.65
N LYS A 363 30.89 -22.04 -7.57
CA LYS A 363 30.14 -23.02 -6.80
C LYS A 363 30.05 -24.33 -7.58
N ASP A 364 30.63 -25.37 -7.01
CA ASP A 364 30.67 -26.71 -7.60
C ASP A 364 29.43 -27.53 -7.28
N GLU A 365 28.90 -27.35 -6.08
CA GLU A 365 27.80 -28.12 -5.52
C GLU A 365 26.43 -27.56 -5.97
N PRO A 366 25.45 -28.44 -6.22
CA PRO A 366 24.09 -28.00 -6.52
C PRO A 366 23.46 -27.33 -5.29
N SER A 367 22.58 -26.37 -5.54
CA SER A 367 21.88 -25.66 -4.48
C SER A 367 20.48 -25.23 -4.88
N LEU A 368 19.59 -25.16 -3.90
CA LEU A 368 18.25 -24.64 -4.06
C LEU A 368 18.13 -23.31 -3.32
N THR A 369 18.02 -22.22 -4.09
CA THR A 369 17.94 -20.88 -3.52
C THR A 369 16.58 -20.60 -2.89
N PHE A 370 16.58 -19.71 -1.90
CA PHE A 370 15.34 -19.24 -1.26
C PHE A 370 14.37 -18.59 -2.27
N ARG A 371 14.89 -18.05 -3.37
CA ARG A 371 14.10 -17.48 -4.46
C ARG A 371 13.01 -18.43 -5.00
N ARG A 372 13.25 -19.74 -4.95
CA ARG A 372 12.28 -20.75 -5.42
C ARG A 372 11.10 -20.98 -4.45
N VAL A 373 11.19 -20.43 -3.23
CA VAL A 373 10.15 -20.49 -2.19
C VAL A 373 9.79 -19.11 -1.64
N ALA A 374 10.26 -18.04 -2.28
CA ALA A 374 10.07 -16.68 -1.80
C ALA A 374 8.59 -16.24 -1.82
N ASP A 375 7.81 -16.79 -2.76
CA ASP A 375 6.36 -16.63 -2.88
C ASP A 375 5.55 -17.54 -1.93
N SER A 376 6.23 -18.32 -1.09
CA SER A 376 5.63 -19.32 -0.23
C SER A 376 5.86 -19.00 1.25
N GLU A 377 4.87 -19.29 2.09
CA GLU A 377 5.05 -19.38 3.54
C GLU A 377 5.75 -20.70 3.86
N ILE A 378 6.66 -20.67 4.84
CA ILE A 378 7.56 -21.80 5.10
C ILE A 378 7.42 -22.25 6.54
N ARG A 379 7.34 -23.55 6.77
CA ARG A 379 7.54 -24.16 8.08
C ARG A 379 8.82 -24.98 8.06
N ILE A 380 9.64 -24.87 9.09
CA ILE A 380 10.90 -25.61 9.20
C ILE A 380 10.97 -26.25 10.58
N TYR A 381 10.96 -27.57 10.62
CA TYR A 381 11.20 -28.34 11.82
C TYR A 381 12.65 -28.82 11.85
N VAL A 382 13.36 -28.55 12.93
CA VAL A 382 14.75 -28.98 13.15
C VAL A 382 14.78 -29.96 14.32
N SER A 383 15.00 -31.25 14.04
CA SER A 383 15.10 -32.26 15.10
C SER A 383 16.35 -32.04 15.97
N ASP A 384 16.23 -32.40 17.24
CA ASP A 384 17.30 -32.45 18.24
C ASP A 384 17.99 -33.82 18.32
N LEU A 385 17.29 -34.92 18.04
CA LEU A 385 17.81 -36.30 18.15
C LEU A 385 18.30 -36.86 16.81
N SER A 386 17.62 -36.53 15.74
CA SER A 386 17.98 -36.92 14.38
C SER A 386 18.51 -35.69 13.64
N ASN A 387 19.58 -35.83 12.86
CA ASN A 387 20.06 -34.73 12.00
C ASN A 387 19.08 -34.41 10.86
N LEU A 388 17.79 -34.70 11.03
CA LEU A 388 16.73 -34.56 10.05
C LEU A 388 16.05 -33.19 10.19
N ILE A 389 15.67 -32.66 9.04
CA ILE A 389 15.02 -31.36 8.92
C ILE A 389 13.83 -31.57 8.00
N TYR A 390 12.67 -31.01 8.35
CA TYR A 390 11.51 -31.04 7.46
C TYR A 390 11.13 -29.61 7.09
N VAL A 391 10.96 -29.37 5.79
CA VAL A 391 10.62 -28.05 5.26
C VAL A 391 9.32 -28.14 4.48
N TRP A 392 8.30 -27.43 4.93
CA TRP A 392 7.05 -27.27 4.20
C TRP A 392 7.03 -25.88 3.56
N SER A 393 6.55 -25.81 2.33
CA SER A 393 6.37 -24.54 1.63
C SER A 393 4.95 -24.48 1.05
N VAL A 394 4.20 -23.45 1.41
CA VAL A 394 2.81 -23.26 0.98
C VAL A 394 2.73 -21.96 0.18
N PRO A 395 2.39 -22.00 -1.13
CA PRO A 395 2.25 -20.81 -1.94
C PRO A 395 1.27 -19.79 -1.34
N SER A 396 1.59 -18.50 -1.45
CA SER A 396 0.80 -17.40 -0.88
C SER A 396 0.72 -16.25 -1.87
N ALA A 397 -0.48 -15.83 -2.27
CA ALA A 397 -0.68 -14.72 -3.20
C ALA A 397 -0.26 -13.36 -2.63
N ARG A 398 0.00 -13.29 -1.31
CA ARG A 398 0.61 -12.14 -0.63
C ARG A 398 2.08 -11.93 -1.00
N LEU A 399 2.77 -12.97 -1.44
CA LEU A 399 4.23 -12.97 -1.66
C LEU A 399 4.62 -13.04 -3.14
N THR A 400 3.64 -13.15 -4.05
CA THR A 400 3.90 -13.19 -5.50
C THR A 400 4.39 -11.86 -6.05
N THR A 401 4.06 -10.75 -5.37
CA THR A 401 4.43 -9.39 -5.79
C THR A 401 5.70 -8.87 -5.11
N LEU A 402 6.57 -9.76 -4.62
CA LEU A 402 7.83 -9.34 -4.02
C LEU A 402 8.75 -8.67 -5.07
N PRO A 403 9.41 -7.55 -4.72
CA PRO A 403 10.36 -6.90 -5.62
C PRO A 403 11.47 -7.88 -6.03
N ARG A 404 11.86 -7.82 -7.31
CA ARG A 404 12.82 -8.71 -7.96
C ARG A 404 12.39 -10.18 -8.09
N LEU A 405 11.24 -10.58 -7.53
CA LEU A 405 10.68 -11.92 -7.77
C LEU A 405 9.82 -11.94 -9.03
N GLN A 406 9.02 -10.89 -9.23
CA GLN A 406 8.22 -10.68 -10.44
C GLN A 406 9.11 -10.66 -11.68
N SER A 407 8.56 -11.13 -12.80
CA SER A 407 9.20 -10.93 -14.10
C SER A 407 9.35 -9.44 -14.38
N HIS A 408 10.41 -9.07 -15.10
CA HIS A 408 10.68 -7.68 -15.46
C HIS A 408 9.48 -7.06 -16.22
N ASP A 409 8.81 -7.85 -17.07
CA ASP A 409 7.64 -7.40 -17.84
C ASP A 409 6.41 -7.13 -16.95
N GLU A 410 6.15 -7.99 -15.97
CA GLU A 410 5.07 -7.77 -15.00
C GLU A 410 5.35 -6.56 -14.12
N ALA A 411 6.57 -6.44 -13.59
CA ALA A 411 6.98 -5.33 -12.74
C ALA A 411 6.86 -3.99 -13.49
N ASN A 412 7.31 -3.94 -14.75
CA ASN A 412 7.16 -2.76 -15.61
C ASN A 412 5.70 -2.48 -15.95
N GLY A 413 4.92 -3.52 -16.25
CA GLY A 413 3.48 -3.38 -16.49
C GLY A 413 2.76 -2.77 -15.29
N HIS A 414 3.05 -3.24 -14.08
CA HIS A 414 2.51 -2.69 -12.84
C HIS A 414 2.97 -1.24 -12.58
N ALA A 415 4.23 -0.93 -12.85
CA ALA A 415 4.77 0.43 -12.70
C ALA A 415 4.12 1.42 -13.67
N VAL A 416 4.01 1.06 -14.95
CA VAL A 416 3.31 1.87 -15.97
C VAL A 416 1.85 2.05 -15.60
N PHE A 417 1.18 0.98 -15.17
CA PHE A 417 -0.21 1.06 -14.74
C PHE A 417 -0.41 2.03 -13.55
N ARG A 418 0.45 1.95 -12.53
CA ARG A 418 0.44 2.90 -11.40
C ARG A 418 0.68 4.33 -11.83
N LEU A 419 1.61 4.54 -12.76
CA LEU A 419 1.88 5.86 -13.34
C LEU A 419 0.64 6.40 -14.06
N LEU A 420 -0.06 5.58 -14.85
CA LEU A 420 -1.30 5.96 -15.51
C LEU A 420 -2.41 6.32 -14.49
N LEU A 421 -2.51 5.60 -13.38
CA LEU A 421 -3.43 5.96 -12.30
C LEU A 421 -3.08 7.30 -11.64
N MET A 422 -1.79 7.54 -11.39
CA MET A 422 -1.30 8.83 -10.87
C MET A 422 -1.61 9.98 -11.82
N LEU A 423 -1.37 9.79 -13.13
CA LEU A 423 -1.71 10.76 -14.17
C LEU A 423 -3.21 10.99 -14.25
N LEU A 424 -4.03 9.93 -14.11
CA LEU A 424 -5.48 10.04 -14.08
C LEU A 424 -5.95 10.89 -12.89
N ALA A 425 -5.45 10.64 -11.67
CA ALA A 425 -5.85 11.47 -10.52
C ALA A 425 -5.35 12.91 -10.65
N ALA A 426 -4.13 13.12 -11.16
CA ALA A 426 -3.63 14.46 -11.45
C ALA A 426 -4.50 15.19 -12.48
N ALA A 427 -4.88 14.51 -13.58
CA ALA A 427 -5.78 15.05 -14.60
C ALA A 427 -7.16 15.36 -14.03
N VAL A 428 -7.72 14.46 -13.21
CA VAL A 428 -8.99 14.70 -12.52
C VAL A 428 -8.86 15.94 -11.64
N ILE A 429 -7.84 16.05 -10.80
CA ILE A 429 -7.67 17.22 -9.91
C ILE A 429 -7.48 18.49 -10.73
N TRP A 430 -6.66 18.47 -11.78
CA TRP A 430 -6.36 19.63 -12.63
C TRP A 430 -7.60 20.12 -13.39
N ILE A 431 -8.23 19.24 -14.16
CA ILE A 431 -9.43 19.57 -14.96
C ILE A 431 -10.55 20.06 -14.04
N ARG A 432 -10.63 19.51 -12.83
CA ARG A 432 -11.63 19.96 -11.85
C ARG A 432 -11.26 21.30 -11.27
N ALA A 433 -10.00 21.56 -10.90
CA ALA A 433 -9.57 22.82 -10.32
C ALA A 433 -9.91 24.03 -11.20
N GLU A 434 -9.82 23.90 -12.53
CA GLU A 434 -10.11 24.97 -13.49
C GLU A 434 -11.61 25.34 -13.59
N LYS A 435 -12.54 24.49 -13.12
CA LYS A 435 -13.98 24.76 -13.23
C LYS A 435 -14.46 25.59 -12.03
N ALA A 436 -15.29 26.61 -12.25
CA ALA A 436 -15.77 27.48 -11.16
C ALA A 436 -16.47 26.74 -10.00
N ALA A 437 -17.04 25.55 -10.25
CA ALA A 437 -17.64 24.66 -9.25
C ALA A 437 -16.63 23.80 -8.44
N SER A 438 -15.33 24.05 -8.61
CA SER A 438 -14.24 23.29 -7.99
C SER A 438 -14.02 23.63 -6.53
N SER A 439 -14.18 24.91 -6.17
CA SER A 439 -14.06 25.33 -4.79
C SER A 439 -15.28 24.85 -3.99
N ASN A 440 -15.04 24.38 -2.77
CA ASN A 440 -16.11 23.92 -1.88
C ASN A 440 -17.06 25.07 -1.51
N THR A 441 -16.50 26.29 -1.39
CA THR A 441 -17.25 27.52 -1.12
C THR A 441 -18.20 27.86 -2.27
N GLU A 442 -17.73 27.83 -3.53
CA GLU A 442 -18.56 28.09 -4.71
C GLU A 442 -19.62 27.00 -4.91
N LEU A 443 -19.29 25.72 -4.63
CA LEU A 443 -20.29 24.65 -4.65
C LEU A 443 -21.43 24.95 -3.67
N LEU A 444 -21.09 25.29 -2.42
CA LEU A 444 -22.10 25.56 -1.40
C LEU A 444 -22.90 26.83 -1.71
N LEU A 445 -22.23 27.89 -2.18
CA LEU A 445 -22.87 29.14 -2.59
C LEU A 445 -23.84 28.95 -3.74
N SER A 446 -23.41 28.24 -4.77
CA SER A 446 -24.25 27.92 -5.92
C SER A 446 -25.47 27.08 -5.51
N THR A 447 -25.27 26.16 -4.57
CA THR A 447 -26.34 25.37 -3.97
C THR A 447 -27.33 26.25 -3.20
N ILE A 448 -26.86 27.21 -2.40
CA ILE A 448 -27.70 28.15 -1.65
C ILE A 448 -28.49 29.05 -2.62
N ARG A 449 -27.84 29.59 -3.65
CA ARG A 449 -28.50 30.40 -4.71
C ARG A 449 -29.58 29.58 -5.41
N SER A 450 -29.28 28.33 -5.76
CA SER A 450 -30.24 27.40 -6.37
C SER A 450 -31.41 27.08 -5.44
N ALA A 451 -31.16 26.97 -4.13
CA ALA A 451 -32.21 26.81 -3.12
C ALA A 451 -33.09 28.06 -2.96
N TRP A 452 -32.60 29.24 -3.33
CA TRP A 452 -33.33 30.53 -3.31
C TRP A 452 -34.02 30.87 -4.62
N CYS A 453 -33.93 30.00 -5.62
CA CYS A 453 -34.44 30.27 -6.97
C CYS A 453 -33.80 31.52 -7.61
N ASP A 454 -32.58 31.86 -7.21
CA ASP A 454 -31.87 33.03 -7.75
C ASP A 454 -31.13 32.63 -9.03
N PHE A 455 -31.88 32.59 -10.13
CA PHE A 455 -31.42 32.15 -11.46
C PHE A 455 -30.93 33.32 -12.34
N ALA A 456 -30.98 34.55 -11.85
CA ALA A 456 -31.03 35.77 -12.67
C ALA A 456 -29.75 36.13 -13.44
N GLU A 457 -28.62 35.46 -13.20
CA GLU A 457 -27.33 35.71 -13.89
C GLU A 457 -26.57 34.41 -14.19
N ARG A 458 -27.26 33.36 -14.65
CA ARG A 458 -26.54 32.14 -15.06
C ARG A 458 -25.81 32.37 -16.39
N GLY A 459 -24.49 32.51 -16.27
CA GLY A 459 -23.54 32.59 -17.37
C GLY A 459 -23.59 31.38 -18.30
N ASP A 460 -23.10 31.62 -19.52
CA ASP A 460 -22.91 30.78 -20.70
C ASP A 460 -23.72 29.47 -20.82
N PRO A 461 -24.39 29.26 -21.96
CA PRO A 461 -25.13 28.01 -22.21
C PRO A 461 -24.23 26.79 -22.01
N LEU A 462 -24.76 25.75 -21.35
CA LEU A 462 -24.05 24.49 -21.20
C LEU A 462 -23.60 23.98 -22.57
N HIS A 463 -22.29 23.96 -22.77
CA HIS A 463 -21.73 23.29 -23.93
C HIS A 463 -21.84 21.79 -23.73
N GLU A 464 -22.49 21.07 -24.64
CA GLU A 464 -22.64 19.61 -24.56
C GLU A 464 -21.29 18.90 -24.37
N ALA A 465 -20.23 19.43 -24.97
CA ALA A 465 -18.87 18.97 -24.81
C ALA A 465 -18.44 18.90 -23.33
N SER A 466 -18.80 19.88 -22.51
CA SER A 466 -18.44 19.93 -21.09
C SER A 466 -19.13 18.84 -20.26
N VAL A 467 -20.35 18.43 -20.66
CA VAL A 467 -21.11 17.34 -20.01
C VAL A 467 -20.48 16.00 -20.36
N TRP A 468 -20.14 15.79 -21.62
CA TRP A 468 -19.49 14.56 -22.08
C TRP A 468 -18.09 14.40 -21.51
N GLU A 469 -17.31 15.48 -21.44
CA GLU A 469 -15.99 15.49 -20.81
C GLU A 469 -16.09 15.08 -19.33
N ASP A 470 -17.03 15.66 -18.58
CA ASP A 470 -17.29 15.34 -17.19
C ASP A 470 -17.75 13.88 -16.99
N ALA A 471 -18.62 13.38 -17.87
CA ALA A 471 -19.09 12.00 -17.87
C ALA A 471 -17.97 11.02 -18.14
N PHE A 472 -17.13 11.31 -19.14
CA PHE A 472 -16.00 10.47 -19.51
C PHE A 472 -14.99 10.37 -18.36
N ILE A 473 -14.57 11.51 -17.79
CA ILE A 473 -13.64 11.53 -16.66
C ILE A 473 -14.22 10.78 -15.45
N GLY A 474 -15.51 10.98 -15.16
CA GLY A 474 -16.21 10.27 -14.10
C GLY A 474 -16.22 8.75 -14.31
N ALA A 475 -16.59 8.29 -15.51
CA ALA A 475 -16.64 6.89 -15.85
C ALA A 475 -15.25 6.23 -15.78
N VAL A 476 -14.21 6.90 -16.28
CA VAL A 476 -12.83 6.41 -16.22
C VAL A 476 -12.34 6.30 -14.77
N ALA A 477 -12.62 7.29 -13.92
CA ALA A 477 -12.23 7.24 -12.50
C ALA A 477 -12.93 6.10 -11.73
N ILE A 478 -14.23 5.90 -11.97
CA ILE A 478 -15.00 4.79 -11.39
C ILE A 478 -14.44 3.44 -11.88
N GLY A 479 -14.23 3.32 -13.20
CA GLY A 479 -13.66 2.11 -13.81
C GLY A 479 -12.28 1.77 -13.25
N ALA A 480 -11.42 2.78 -13.05
CA ALA A 480 -10.11 2.62 -12.43
C ALA A 480 -10.21 2.08 -11.00
N ARG A 481 -11.12 2.62 -10.17
CA ARG A 481 -11.35 2.14 -8.79
C ARG A 481 -11.84 0.70 -8.79
N ILE A 482 -12.82 0.36 -9.63
CA ILE A 482 -13.34 -1.01 -9.75
C ILE A 482 -12.23 -1.98 -10.17
N TYR A 483 -11.47 -1.61 -11.20
CA TYR A 483 -10.38 -2.44 -11.71
C TYR A 483 -9.33 -2.71 -10.63
N VAL A 484 -8.88 -1.69 -9.89
CA VAL A 484 -7.89 -1.87 -8.82
C VAL A 484 -8.43 -2.74 -7.69
N VAL A 485 -9.70 -2.58 -7.31
CA VAL A 485 -10.34 -3.44 -6.30
C VAL A 485 -10.34 -4.91 -6.75
N VAL A 486 -10.67 -5.19 -8.01
CA VAL A 486 -10.65 -6.55 -8.56
C VAL A 486 -9.23 -7.09 -8.64
N TRP A 487 -8.28 -6.28 -9.13
CA TRP A 487 -6.88 -6.66 -9.26
C TRP A 487 -6.24 -7.02 -7.90
N GLN A 488 -6.52 -6.23 -6.86
CA GLN A 488 -5.94 -6.41 -5.53
C GLN A 488 -6.72 -7.41 -4.66
N TRP A 489 -7.87 -7.93 -5.12
CA TRP A 489 -8.78 -8.73 -4.31
C TRP A 489 -8.09 -9.94 -3.66
N GLY A 490 -7.46 -10.80 -4.45
CA GLY A 490 -6.84 -12.03 -3.93
C GLY A 490 -5.74 -11.75 -2.90
N SER A 491 -4.82 -10.85 -3.23
CA SER A 491 -3.66 -10.53 -2.38
C SER A 491 -4.08 -9.90 -1.04
N LEU A 492 -5.04 -8.97 -1.06
CA LEU A 492 -5.52 -8.29 0.13
C LEU A 492 -6.46 -9.15 0.99
N VAL A 493 -7.27 -10.03 0.39
CA VAL A 493 -8.10 -10.99 1.16
C VAL A 493 -7.20 -11.94 1.96
N GLU A 494 -6.16 -12.48 1.33
CA GLU A 494 -5.19 -13.34 2.01
C GLU A 494 -4.40 -12.60 3.10
N ASP A 495 -4.22 -11.28 2.98
CA ASP A 495 -3.60 -10.42 4.00
C ASP A 495 -4.58 -9.96 5.10
N ASN A 496 -5.75 -10.61 5.21
CA ASN A 496 -6.81 -10.27 6.16
C ASN A 496 -7.35 -8.82 6.02
N GLN A 497 -7.22 -8.20 4.84
CA GLN A 497 -7.71 -6.85 4.53
C GLN A 497 -9.09 -6.85 3.85
N LEU A 498 -9.89 -7.90 4.05
CA LEU A 498 -11.23 -8.04 3.44
C LEU A 498 -12.14 -6.85 3.74
N ARG A 499 -12.06 -6.29 4.96
CA ARG A 499 -12.84 -5.11 5.35
C ARG A 499 -12.62 -3.94 4.39
N MET A 500 -11.35 -3.59 4.13
CA MET A 500 -11.00 -2.50 3.23
C MET A 500 -11.63 -2.72 1.85
N LEU A 501 -11.49 -3.92 1.29
CA LEU A 501 -12.06 -4.27 -0.02
C LEU A 501 -13.59 -4.16 -0.04
N VAL A 502 -14.30 -4.66 0.97
CA VAL A 502 -15.77 -4.59 1.05
C VAL A 502 -16.25 -3.14 1.05
N PHE A 503 -15.64 -2.27 1.86
CA PHE A 503 -15.98 -0.84 1.87
C PHE A 503 -15.67 -0.15 0.54
N GLN A 504 -14.64 -0.59 -0.17
CA GLN A 504 -14.32 -0.06 -1.50
C GLN A 504 -15.27 -0.55 -2.59
N VAL A 505 -15.77 -1.79 -2.52
CA VAL A 505 -16.85 -2.29 -3.39
C VAL A 505 -18.14 -1.49 -3.16
N ILE A 506 -18.51 -1.26 -1.89
CA ILE A 506 -19.67 -0.42 -1.53
C ILE A 506 -19.47 1.01 -2.06
N GLY A 507 -18.27 1.56 -1.92
CA GLY A 507 -17.91 2.86 -2.50
C GLY A 507 -18.05 2.88 -4.02
N CYS A 508 -17.57 1.85 -4.73
CA CYS A 508 -17.75 1.75 -6.18
C CYS A 508 -19.23 1.71 -6.58
N ALA A 509 -20.05 0.93 -5.87
CA ALA A 509 -21.49 0.87 -6.11
C ALA A 509 -22.15 2.23 -5.88
N CYS A 510 -21.78 2.95 -4.82
CA CYS A 510 -22.26 4.31 -4.56
C CYS A 510 -21.85 5.27 -5.68
N SER A 511 -20.63 5.18 -6.19
CA SER A 511 -20.17 6.01 -7.32
C SER A 511 -20.95 5.73 -8.60
N VAL A 512 -21.21 4.45 -8.92
CA VAL A 512 -22.02 4.06 -10.09
C VAL A 512 -23.46 4.54 -9.95
N MET A 513 -24.08 4.36 -8.78
CA MET A 513 -25.44 4.85 -8.51
C MET A 513 -25.51 6.38 -8.61
N HIS A 514 -24.53 7.08 -8.04
CA HIS A 514 -24.44 8.54 -8.12
C HIS A 514 -24.24 9.04 -9.55
N PHE A 515 -23.37 8.38 -10.30
CA PHE A 515 -23.15 8.66 -11.73
C PHE A 515 -24.44 8.47 -12.53
N GLY A 516 -25.12 7.33 -12.35
CA GLY A 516 -26.39 7.03 -13.01
C GLY A 516 -27.49 8.04 -12.67
N ALA A 517 -27.68 8.34 -11.38
CA ALA A 517 -28.65 9.34 -10.93
C ALA A 517 -28.38 10.71 -11.58
N ARG A 518 -27.12 11.15 -11.59
CA ARG A 518 -26.71 12.43 -12.17
C ARG A 518 -27.07 12.54 -13.66
N TYR A 519 -26.68 11.57 -14.47
CA TYR A 519 -26.94 11.63 -15.91
C TYR A 519 -28.38 11.29 -16.31
N ALA A 520 -29.08 10.46 -15.53
CA ALA A 520 -30.52 10.28 -15.72
C ALA A 520 -31.27 11.59 -15.51
N THR A 521 -30.86 12.39 -14.51
CA THR A 521 -31.48 13.69 -14.22
C THR A 521 -31.18 14.70 -15.33
N ILE A 522 -29.92 14.80 -15.78
CA ILE A 522 -29.54 15.66 -16.91
C ILE A 522 -30.30 15.28 -18.19
N ALA A 523 -30.42 13.99 -18.48
CA ALA A 523 -31.16 13.51 -19.65
C ALA A 523 -32.66 13.88 -19.56
N SER A 524 -33.23 13.84 -18.35
CA SER A 524 -34.62 14.26 -18.13
C SER A 524 -34.83 15.78 -18.20
N GLU A 525 -33.84 16.59 -17.78
CA GLU A 525 -33.91 18.06 -17.77
C GLU A 525 -33.66 18.68 -19.16
N ARG A 526 -32.88 18.01 -20.02
CA ARG A 526 -32.58 18.47 -21.40
C ARG A 526 -33.81 18.65 -22.29
N ALA A 527 -34.97 18.15 -21.90
CA ALA A 527 -36.19 18.28 -22.69
C ALA A 527 -36.79 19.70 -22.68
N ASP A 528 -36.66 20.46 -21.59
CA ASP A 528 -37.57 21.61 -21.36
C ASP A 528 -36.93 22.92 -20.83
N GLU A 529 -35.74 22.97 -20.21
CA GLU A 529 -35.17 24.21 -19.62
C GLU A 529 -33.62 24.30 -19.68
N PRO A 530 -33.02 25.51 -19.58
CA PRO A 530 -31.57 25.68 -19.46
C PRO A 530 -31.05 25.00 -18.18
N ALA A 531 -30.47 23.81 -18.35
CA ALA A 531 -30.04 22.94 -17.26
C ALA A 531 -28.97 23.61 -16.37
N ASP A 532 -28.91 23.19 -15.11
CA ASP A 532 -27.81 23.53 -14.22
C ASP A 532 -26.50 22.88 -14.69
N SER A 533 -25.34 23.51 -14.40
CA SER A 533 -24.05 22.87 -14.69
C SER A 533 -24.02 21.49 -14.03
N PRO A 534 -23.59 20.42 -14.74
CA PRO A 534 -23.60 19.07 -14.22
C PRO A 534 -22.83 18.96 -12.91
N LEU A 535 -21.83 19.82 -12.70
CA LEU A 535 -20.96 19.86 -11.53
C LEU A 535 -21.61 20.34 -10.23
N ILE A 536 -22.74 21.03 -10.32
CA ILE A 536 -23.49 21.52 -9.15
C ILE A 536 -24.57 20.50 -8.74
N LEU A 537 -25.07 19.71 -9.70
CA LEU A 537 -26.02 18.65 -9.44
C LEU A 537 -25.44 17.59 -8.48
N PHE A 538 -26.24 17.26 -7.46
CA PHE A 538 -25.92 16.23 -6.46
C PHE A 538 -24.57 16.42 -5.74
N GLY A 539 -24.09 17.66 -5.59
CA GLY A 539 -22.83 17.94 -4.88
C GLY A 539 -21.56 17.66 -5.71
N GLY A 540 -21.72 17.31 -7.00
CA GLY A 540 -20.63 17.17 -7.96
C GLY A 540 -20.24 15.74 -8.31
N SER A 541 -19.07 15.59 -8.94
CA SER A 541 -18.57 14.32 -9.46
C SER A 541 -17.82 13.51 -8.41
N THR A 542 -18.05 12.20 -8.35
CA THR A 542 -17.31 11.26 -7.49
C THR A 542 -15.89 10.99 -7.96
N ALA A 543 -15.51 11.46 -9.16
CA ALA A 543 -14.15 11.28 -9.69
C ALA A 543 -13.05 11.74 -8.72
N LEU A 544 -13.32 12.78 -7.92
CA LEU A 544 -12.40 13.33 -6.91
C LEU A 544 -12.14 12.40 -5.72
N VAL A 545 -13.00 11.42 -5.45
CA VAL A 545 -12.75 10.36 -4.47
C VAL A 545 -12.32 9.07 -5.14
N ASP A 546 -12.87 8.76 -6.32
CA ASP A 546 -12.61 7.49 -7.00
C ASP A 546 -11.16 7.35 -7.47
N ALA A 547 -10.59 8.38 -8.12
CA ALA A 547 -9.23 8.30 -8.64
C ALA A 547 -8.15 8.24 -7.52
N PRO A 548 -8.19 9.08 -6.48
CA PRO A 548 -7.25 8.94 -5.36
C PRO A 548 -7.43 7.65 -4.55
N SER A 549 -8.66 7.14 -4.41
CA SER A 549 -8.91 5.84 -3.76
C SER A 549 -8.31 4.69 -4.56
N ALA A 550 -8.43 4.73 -5.89
CA ALA A 550 -7.79 3.76 -6.78
C ALA A 550 -6.26 3.78 -6.65
N ILE A 551 -5.65 4.97 -6.58
CA ILE A 551 -4.20 5.11 -6.33
C ILE A 551 -3.84 4.49 -4.98
N MET A 552 -4.56 4.85 -3.92
CA MET A 552 -4.26 4.35 -2.57
C MET A 552 -4.27 2.83 -2.52
N LEU A 553 -5.27 2.19 -3.15
CA LEU A 553 -5.35 0.74 -3.27
C LEU A 553 -4.25 0.15 -4.16
N ALA A 554 -3.88 0.82 -5.26
CA ALA A 554 -2.83 0.34 -6.16
C ALA A 554 -1.44 0.31 -5.49
N PHE A 555 -1.22 1.16 -4.48
CA PHE A 555 -0.01 1.19 -3.65
C PHE A 555 -0.14 0.39 -2.34
N ALA A 556 -1.31 -0.20 -2.06
CA ALA A 556 -1.56 -1.07 -0.92
C ALA A 556 -1.16 -2.52 -1.24
N GLU A 557 0.12 -2.74 -1.59
CA GLU A 557 0.64 -4.09 -1.83
C GLU A 557 0.70 -4.91 -0.54
N ALA A 558 0.27 -6.18 -0.62
CA ALA A 558 0.49 -7.14 0.44
C ALA A 558 1.97 -7.60 0.49
N PRO A 559 2.48 -8.02 1.66
CA PRO A 559 1.86 -7.90 2.98
C PRO A 559 1.84 -6.45 3.48
N LEU A 560 0.66 -5.95 3.83
CA LEU A 560 0.42 -4.53 4.07
C LEU A 560 0.95 -4.08 5.44
N LEU A 561 0.94 -5.00 6.41
CA LEU A 561 1.40 -4.78 7.79
C LEU A 561 2.92 -4.67 7.92
N VAL A 562 3.67 -4.91 6.84
CA VAL A 562 5.13 -4.77 6.80
C VAL A 562 5.50 -3.48 6.07
N THR A 563 6.21 -2.59 6.76
CA THR A 563 6.90 -1.47 6.13
C THR A 563 8.34 -1.87 5.84
N SER A 564 8.62 -2.17 4.57
CA SER A 564 10.02 -2.22 4.14
C SER A 564 10.52 -0.77 4.04
N LEU A 565 11.59 -0.47 4.77
CA LEU A 565 12.36 0.75 4.55
C LEU A 565 12.95 0.68 3.13
N GLY A 566 12.96 1.80 2.41
CA GLY A 566 13.48 1.88 1.03
C GLY A 566 12.46 1.61 -0.09
N ARG A 567 11.23 1.17 0.20
CA ARG A 567 10.15 1.10 -0.81
C ARG A 567 9.48 2.48 -0.98
N PHE A 568 9.08 2.80 -2.21
CA PHE A 568 8.31 4.01 -2.52
C PHE A 568 6.86 3.94 -2.00
N ASN A 569 6.29 2.74 -1.90
CA ASN A 569 4.88 2.53 -1.59
C ASN A 569 4.42 3.14 -0.24
N PRO A 570 5.15 3.01 0.89
CA PRO A 570 4.79 3.71 2.13
C PRO A 570 4.71 5.23 1.97
N THR A 571 5.66 5.85 1.26
CA THR A 571 5.66 7.29 0.99
C THR A 571 4.48 7.69 0.09
N ALA A 572 4.22 6.92 -0.96
CA ALA A 572 3.08 7.13 -1.84
C ALA A 572 1.75 7.05 -1.08
N ARG A 573 1.60 6.09 -0.16
CA ARG A 573 0.42 5.94 0.70
C ARG A 573 0.25 7.10 1.68
N LEU A 574 1.34 7.59 2.28
CA LEU A 574 1.31 8.79 3.12
C LEU A 574 0.80 10.01 2.35
N LEU A 575 1.42 10.30 1.20
CA LEU A 575 1.07 11.47 0.39
C LEU A 575 -0.36 11.37 -0.15
N THR A 576 -0.78 10.19 -0.61
CA THR A 576 -2.14 9.95 -1.10
C THR A 576 -3.16 10.02 0.03
N SER A 577 -2.84 9.53 1.23
CA SER A 577 -3.71 9.66 2.41
C SER A 577 -3.91 11.12 2.80
N LEU A 578 -2.86 11.95 2.78
CA LEU A 578 -2.98 13.37 3.05
C LEU A 578 -3.82 14.07 1.98
N LEU A 579 -3.59 13.77 0.70
CA LEU A 579 -4.39 14.28 -0.41
C LEU A 579 -5.88 13.92 -0.25
N LEU A 580 -6.18 12.66 0.07
CA LEU A 580 -7.53 12.16 0.30
C LEU A 580 -8.25 12.92 1.41
N VAL A 581 -7.55 13.20 2.51
CA VAL A 581 -8.14 13.87 3.68
C VAL A 581 -8.21 15.38 3.50
N ILE A 582 -7.26 16.00 2.79
CA ILE A 582 -7.29 17.43 2.50
C ILE A 582 -8.32 17.76 1.42
N VAL A 583 -8.39 16.99 0.35
CA VAL A 583 -9.22 17.31 -0.83
C VAL A 583 -10.53 16.53 -0.81
N SER A 584 -10.46 15.20 -0.87
CA SER A 584 -11.64 14.35 -1.10
C SER A 584 -12.60 14.36 0.10
N PHE A 585 -12.09 14.24 1.33
CA PHE A 585 -12.89 14.29 2.55
C PHE A 585 -13.71 15.58 2.64
N GLN A 586 -13.06 16.74 2.51
CA GLN A 586 -13.75 18.03 2.54
C GLN A 586 -14.81 18.13 1.45
N ARG A 587 -14.47 17.75 0.21
CA ARG A 587 -15.41 17.80 -0.91
C ARG A 587 -16.67 16.97 -0.64
N MET A 588 -16.51 15.77 -0.08
CA MET A 588 -17.64 14.90 0.26
C MET A 588 -18.53 15.49 1.37
N LEU A 589 -17.94 16.15 2.37
CA LEU A 589 -18.72 16.85 3.42
C LEU A 589 -19.60 17.95 2.82
N PHE A 590 -19.02 18.82 2.00
CA PHE A 590 -19.75 19.91 1.36
C PHE A 590 -20.75 19.40 0.32
N ALA A 591 -20.45 18.30 -0.38
CA ALA A 591 -21.37 17.66 -1.30
C ALA A 591 -22.59 17.08 -0.57
N ALA A 592 -22.39 16.39 0.56
CA ALA A 592 -23.47 15.87 1.40
C ALA A 592 -24.35 17.01 1.96
N ALA A 593 -23.73 18.07 2.46
CA ALA A 593 -24.42 19.26 2.95
C ALA A 593 -25.24 19.94 1.85
N SER A 594 -24.67 20.07 0.65
CA SER A 594 -25.33 20.66 -0.52
C SER A 594 -26.56 19.87 -0.94
N CYS A 595 -26.45 18.53 -0.97
CA CYS A 595 -27.60 17.66 -1.22
C CYS A 595 -28.70 17.83 -0.17
N GLY A 596 -28.33 17.95 1.12
CA GLY A 596 -29.30 18.17 2.21
C GLY A 596 -30.04 19.51 2.09
N ILE A 597 -29.33 20.59 1.75
CA ILE A 597 -29.94 21.91 1.52
C ILE A 597 -30.95 21.85 0.37
N LEU A 598 -30.54 21.30 -0.78
CA LEU A 598 -31.40 21.19 -1.96
C LEU A 598 -32.60 20.28 -1.72
N PHE A 599 -32.40 19.15 -1.04
CA PHE A 599 -33.49 18.25 -0.65
C PHE A 599 -34.56 19.00 0.15
N THR A 600 -34.14 19.76 1.16
CA THR A 600 -35.06 20.50 2.03
C THR A 600 -35.74 21.66 1.30
N ALA A 601 -34.99 22.38 0.47
CA ALA A 601 -35.52 23.50 -0.29
C ALA A 601 -36.61 23.07 -1.28
N ARG A 602 -36.39 21.92 -1.94
CA ARG A 602 -37.35 21.34 -2.88
C ARG A 602 -38.52 20.66 -2.18
N TYR A 603 -38.28 19.96 -1.05
CA TYR A 603 -39.33 19.35 -0.24
C TYR A 603 -40.34 20.40 0.27
N ASN A 604 -39.83 21.54 0.75
CA ASN A 604 -40.64 22.66 1.23
C ASN A 604 -41.24 23.52 0.11
N ARG A 605 -41.04 23.16 -1.17
CA ARG A 605 -41.56 23.87 -2.36
C ARG A 605 -41.22 25.37 -2.39
N ILE A 606 -40.02 25.75 -1.95
CA ILE A 606 -39.57 27.15 -1.98
C ILE A 606 -39.52 27.65 -3.43
N CYS A 607 -39.07 26.80 -4.34
CA CYS A 607 -39.09 27.04 -5.78
C CYS A 607 -40.19 26.20 -6.45
N ASN A 608 -41.22 26.86 -6.98
CA ASN A 608 -42.32 26.25 -7.72
C ASN A 608 -41.97 26.02 -9.22
N HIS A 609 -40.76 25.56 -9.53
CA HIS A 609 -40.49 25.09 -10.90
C HIS A 609 -41.20 23.75 -11.11
N ALA A 610 -42.03 23.71 -12.14
CA ALA A 610 -42.91 22.62 -12.49
C ALA A 610 -42.22 21.67 -13.50
N HIS A 611 -42.52 20.38 -13.35
CA HIS A 611 -42.72 19.36 -14.40
C HIS A 611 -41.91 18.08 -14.41
N ILE A 612 -40.73 17.99 -13.77
CA ILE A 612 -40.09 16.66 -13.60
C ILE A 612 -40.66 15.99 -12.35
N GLY A 613 -40.99 14.69 -12.44
CA GLY A 613 -41.64 13.90 -11.39
C GLY A 613 -41.07 14.21 -10.00
N LYS A 614 -41.81 15.01 -9.22
CA LYS A 614 -41.33 15.63 -7.96
C LYS A 614 -40.75 14.61 -6.98
N ILE A 615 -41.30 13.40 -7.00
CA ILE A 615 -40.89 12.28 -6.14
C ILE A 615 -39.55 11.72 -6.60
N SER A 616 -39.31 11.57 -7.90
CA SER A 616 -38.10 10.99 -8.44
C SER A 616 -36.87 11.86 -8.19
N TYR A 617 -36.96 13.19 -8.35
CA TYR A 617 -35.84 14.09 -8.07
C TYR A 617 -35.48 14.17 -6.58
N LEU A 618 -36.49 14.20 -5.69
CA LEU A 618 -36.26 14.12 -4.25
C LEU A 618 -35.61 12.79 -3.85
N PHE A 619 -36.03 11.69 -4.47
CA PHE A 619 -35.41 10.38 -4.28
C PHE A 619 -33.94 10.40 -4.71
N PHE A 620 -33.62 10.97 -5.88
CA PHE A 620 -32.22 11.08 -6.33
C PHE A 620 -31.38 11.96 -5.39
N LEU A 621 -31.88 13.11 -4.93
CA LEU A 621 -31.20 13.97 -3.95
C LEU A 621 -30.94 13.26 -2.61
N GLY A 622 -31.94 12.54 -2.09
CA GLY A 622 -31.81 11.73 -0.88
C GLY A 622 -30.76 10.64 -1.05
N SER A 623 -30.83 9.90 -2.17
CA SER A 623 -29.88 8.84 -2.51
C SER A 623 -28.44 9.37 -2.66
N ALA A 624 -28.25 10.53 -3.30
CA ALA A 624 -26.95 11.18 -3.43
C ALA A 624 -26.37 11.59 -2.06
N CYS A 625 -27.21 12.15 -1.17
CA CYS A 625 -26.78 12.49 0.19
C CYS A 625 -26.29 11.24 0.95
N VAL A 626 -27.06 10.14 0.89
CA VAL A 626 -26.67 8.85 1.50
C VAL A 626 -25.38 8.31 0.87
N ASN A 627 -25.25 8.36 -0.46
CA ASN A 627 -24.04 7.92 -1.16
C ASN A 627 -22.80 8.67 -0.67
N TRP A 628 -22.87 9.99 -0.49
CA TRP A 628 -21.73 10.76 0.05
C TRP A 628 -21.36 10.38 1.48
N LEU A 629 -22.35 10.10 2.35
CA LEU A 629 -22.10 9.63 3.72
C LEU A 629 -21.46 8.24 3.75
N VAL A 630 -21.89 7.34 2.85
CA VAL A 630 -21.30 6.00 2.71
C VAL A 630 -19.87 6.10 2.15
N GLN A 631 -19.62 6.98 1.18
CA GLN A 631 -18.27 7.23 0.65
C GLN A 631 -17.32 7.78 1.73
N LEU A 632 -17.80 8.67 2.61
CA LEU A 632 -17.03 9.15 3.76
C LEU A 632 -16.64 8.01 4.70
N SER A 633 -17.57 7.09 4.96
CA SER A 633 -17.28 5.89 5.77
C SER A 633 -16.23 4.99 5.09
N ALA A 634 -16.40 4.72 3.79
CA ALA A 634 -15.46 3.93 3.00
C ALA A 634 -14.07 4.58 2.92
N LEU A 635 -13.99 5.91 2.86
CA LEU A 635 -12.74 6.65 2.88
C LEU A 635 -12.04 6.53 4.25
N GLY A 636 -12.79 6.64 5.35
CA GLY A 636 -12.25 6.47 6.70
C GLY A 636 -11.59 5.09 6.89
N VAL A 637 -12.27 4.02 6.45
CA VAL A 637 -11.72 2.66 6.46
C VAL A 637 -10.49 2.55 5.58
N LEU A 638 -10.50 3.11 4.36
CA LEU A 638 -9.36 3.07 3.45
C LEU A 638 -8.12 3.74 4.02
N VAL A 639 -8.26 4.95 4.58
CA VAL A 639 -7.15 5.68 5.20
C VAL A 639 -6.56 4.87 6.34
N VAL A 640 -7.41 4.24 7.16
CA VAL A 640 -6.95 3.46 8.30
C VAL A 640 -6.22 2.19 7.86
N ASP A 641 -6.84 1.39 7.00
CA ASP A 641 -6.33 0.07 6.63
C ASP A 641 -5.12 0.19 5.71
N ALA A 642 -5.17 1.08 4.72
CA ALA A 642 -4.09 1.24 3.75
C ALA A 642 -2.88 1.99 4.32
N PHE A 643 -3.06 2.89 5.30
CA PHE A 643 -1.96 3.76 5.78
C PHE A 643 -1.76 3.76 7.29
N VAL A 644 -2.78 4.09 8.09
CA VAL A 644 -2.62 4.25 9.56
C VAL A 644 -2.12 2.95 10.19
N MET A 645 -2.70 1.82 9.83
CA MET A 645 -2.35 0.52 10.37
C MET A 645 -0.91 0.11 10.01
N PRO A 646 -0.50 0.10 8.73
CA PRO A 646 0.90 -0.13 8.35
C PRO A 646 1.88 0.80 9.05
N LEU A 647 1.56 2.11 9.16
CA LEU A 647 2.42 3.06 9.85
C LEU A 647 2.51 2.76 11.36
N ARG A 648 1.39 2.43 12.01
CA ARG A 648 1.35 1.99 13.41
C ARG A 648 2.25 0.77 13.61
N PHE A 649 2.16 -0.23 12.74
CA PHE A 649 3.03 -1.41 12.81
C PHE A 649 4.51 -1.01 12.65
N SER A 650 4.83 -0.06 11.78
CA SER A 650 6.20 0.46 11.63
C SER A 650 6.73 1.15 12.89
N VAL A 651 5.92 2.02 13.51
CA VAL A 651 6.32 2.84 14.67
C VAL A 651 6.36 2.00 15.95
N ALA A 652 5.46 1.03 16.10
CA ALA A 652 5.38 0.16 17.27
C ALA A 652 6.55 -0.84 17.38
N ARG A 653 7.57 -0.78 16.50
CA ARG A 653 8.72 -1.70 16.51
C ARG A 653 9.60 -1.57 17.76
N GLY A 654 9.62 -0.39 18.38
CA GLY A 654 10.52 -0.08 19.51
C GLY A 654 9.81 0.12 20.83
N ILE A 655 8.55 -0.32 20.97
CA ILE A 655 7.74 0.03 22.14
C ILE A 655 6.94 -1.17 22.64
N VAL A 656 7.00 -1.37 23.96
CA VAL A 656 6.32 -2.45 24.66
C VAL A 656 4.80 -2.25 24.64
N GLY A 657 4.05 -3.36 24.51
CA GLY A 657 2.60 -3.40 24.70
C GLY A 657 1.75 -3.24 23.43
N GLU A 658 0.43 -3.19 23.62
CA GLU A 658 -0.54 -3.02 22.53
C GLU A 658 -0.71 -1.54 22.15
N TRP A 659 -0.39 -1.22 20.89
CA TRP A 659 -0.31 0.17 20.42
C TRP A 659 -1.60 0.75 19.81
N ALA A 660 -2.77 0.38 20.35
CA ALA A 660 -4.07 0.85 19.85
C ALA A 660 -4.18 2.38 19.84
N VAL A 661 -3.70 3.00 20.92
CA VAL A 661 -3.66 4.46 21.08
C VAL A 661 -2.82 5.13 20.00
N GLY A 662 -1.72 4.51 19.58
CA GLY A 662 -0.88 5.04 18.49
C GLY A 662 -1.62 5.08 17.15
N GLY A 663 -2.43 4.07 16.85
CA GLY A 663 -3.28 4.06 15.66
C GLY A 663 -4.31 5.20 15.68
N VAL A 664 -4.97 5.41 16.83
CA VAL A 664 -5.92 6.52 17.01
C VAL A 664 -5.22 7.87 16.84
N ALA A 665 -4.05 8.05 17.46
CA ALA A 665 -3.28 9.29 17.38
C ALA A 665 -2.87 9.61 15.94
N ILE A 666 -2.37 8.61 15.19
CA ILE A 666 -1.99 8.78 13.78
C ILE A 666 -3.22 9.12 12.92
N PHE A 667 -4.34 8.39 13.09
CA PHE A 667 -5.58 8.67 12.36
C PHE A 667 -6.10 10.09 12.62
N LEU A 668 -6.13 10.50 13.89
CA LEU A 668 -6.55 11.85 14.27
C LEU A 668 -5.58 12.90 13.73
N ALA A 669 -4.26 12.68 13.77
CA ALA A 669 -3.28 13.60 13.23
C ALA A 669 -3.47 13.83 11.72
N VAL A 670 -3.69 12.75 10.94
CA VAL A 670 -4.00 12.86 9.51
C VAL A 670 -5.32 13.58 9.30
N THR A 671 -6.37 13.25 10.06
CA THR A 671 -7.67 13.91 9.98
C THR A 671 -7.57 15.42 10.25
N LEU A 672 -6.85 15.80 11.31
CA LEU A 672 -6.65 17.17 11.74
C LEU A 672 -5.82 17.98 10.75
N SER A 673 -4.98 17.36 9.93
CA SER A 673 -4.21 18.06 8.89
C SER A 673 -5.09 18.79 7.87
N SER A 674 -6.35 18.34 7.69
CA SER A 674 -7.33 19.00 6.81
C SER A 674 -8.10 20.15 7.47
N MET A 675 -8.02 20.30 8.80
CA MET A 675 -8.86 21.24 9.54
C MET A 675 -8.54 22.72 9.25
N PRO A 676 -7.28 23.18 9.07
CA PRO A 676 -7.01 24.58 8.79
C PRO A 676 -7.73 25.10 7.54
N ILE A 677 -7.70 24.32 6.45
CA ILE A 677 -8.38 24.66 5.19
C ILE A 677 -9.90 24.60 5.39
N PHE A 678 -10.40 23.60 6.11
CA PHE A 678 -11.82 23.48 6.43
C PHE A 678 -12.34 24.69 7.23
N MET A 679 -11.59 25.12 8.25
CA MET A 679 -11.94 26.27 9.08
C MET A 679 -11.87 27.59 8.31
N SER A 680 -10.87 27.78 7.45
CA SER A 680 -10.78 28.95 6.56
C SER A 680 -12.02 29.03 5.66
N MET A 681 -12.43 27.93 5.04
CA MET A 681 -13.63 27.90 4.20
C MET A 681 -14.89 28.21 5.00
N LEU A 682 -15.02 27.69 6.23
CA LEU A 682 -16.16 28.01 7.09
C LEU A 682 -16.19 29.49 7.49
N GLN A 683 -15.02 30.10 7.75
CA GLN A 683 -14.92 31.51 8.05
C GLN A 683 -15.33 32.36 6.84
N ASP A 684 -14.83 32.04 5.64
CA ASP A 684 -15.23 32.72 4.40
C ASP A 684 -16.76 32.63 4.19
N LEU A 685 -17.35 31.47 4.51
CA LEU A 685 -18.80 31.26 4.45
C LEU A 685 -19.58 32.11 5.46
N LEU A 686 -19.02 32.35 6.65
CA LEU A 686 -19.64 33.16 7.70
C LEU A 686 -19.51 34.66 7.42
N GLU A 687 -18.43 35.09 6.77
CA GLU A 687 -18.14 36.49 6.48
C GLU A 687 -18.86 37.03 5.24
N MET A 688 -19.47 36.17 4.43
CA MET A 688 -20.15 36.61 3.22
C MET A 688 -21.31 37.58 3.51
N PRO A 689 -21.29 38.78 2.92
CA PRO A 689 -22.25 39.83 3.23
C PRO A 689 -23.66 39.44 2.78
N VAL A 690 -24.53 39.18 3.76
CA VAL A 690 -25.98 39.08 3.54
C VAL A 690 -26.52 40.49 3.40
N HIS A 691 -26.52 41.04 2.18
CA HIS A 691 -27.15 42.34 1.96
C HIS A 691 -28.67 42.19 2.16
N PRO A 692 -29.30 42.99 3.05
CA PRO A 692 -30.75 43.02 3.15
C PRO A 692 -31.32 43.43 1.79
N PRO A 693 -32.54 42.98 1.45
CA PRO A 693 -33.10 43.31 0.16
C PRO A 693 -33.19 44.84 0.09
N PRO A 694 -32.93 45.48 -1.06
CA PRO A 694 -33.08 46.92 -1.18
C PRO A 694 -34.47 47.27 -0.66
N LYS A 695 -34.53 48.07 0.42
CA LYS A 695 -35.82 48.53 0.95
C LYS A 695 -36.57 49.12 -0.24
N PRO A 696 -37.83 48.73 -0.50
CA PRO A 696 -38.59 49.30 -1.58
C PRO A 696 -38.55 50.81 -1.39
N THR A 697 -37.78 51.50 -2.24
CA THR A 697 -37.75 52.95 -2.23
C THR A 697 -39.14 53.35 -2.63
N LYS A 698 -39.88 53.91 -1.67
CA LYS A 698 -41.18 54.52 -1.87
C LYS A 698 -40.92 55.72 -2.80
N LYS A 699 -40.81 55.46 -4.10
CA LYS A 699 -40.86 56.51 -5.12
C LYS A 699 -42.32 56.91 -5.19
N ASP A 700 -42.67 57.86 -4.33
CA ASP A 700 -43.66 58.86 -4.66
C ASP A 700 -43.20 59.50 -5.98
N GLY A 701 -43.92 59.20 -7.06
CA GLY A 701 -43.55 59.66 -8.39
C GLY A 701 -44.30 58.88 -9.45
N ALA A 702 -45.45 59.42 -9.83
CA ALA A 702 -46.35 58.92 -10.87
C ALA A 702 -45.62 58.39 -12.11
N PRO A 703 -46.18 57.37 -12.80
CA PRO A 703 -45.64 56.94 -14.08
C PRO A 703 -45.62 58.12 -15.07
N PRO A 704 -44.53 58.35 -15.81
CA PRO A 704 -44.56 59.26 -16.94
C PRO A 704 -45.60 58.72 -17.94
N ARG A 705 -46.53 59.61 -18.27
CA ARG A 705 -47.57 59.43 -19.27
C ARG A 705 -46.88 59.10 -20.59
N ASN A 706 -47.14 57.92 -21.14
CA ASN A 706 -46.71 57.55 -22.49
C ASN A 706 -47.34 58.53 -23.49
N GLU A 707 -46.54 59.45 -24.00
CA GLU A 707 -46.89 60.17 -25.23
C GLU A 707 -46.74 59.20 -26.41
N SER A 708 -47.86 59.03 -27.10
CA SER A 708 -48.03 58.30 -28.34
C SER A 708 -47.12 58.86 -29.44
N PHE A 709 -46.04 58.17 -29.78
CA PHE A 709 -45.35 58.41 -31.04
C PHE A 709 -46.02 57.58 -32.14
N SER A 710 -46.88 58.27 -32.88
CA SER A 710 -47.44 57.85 -34.17
C SER A 710 -46.37 58.07 -35.25
N SER A 711 -45.94 57.01 -35.93
CA SER A 711 -45.41 57.12 -37.29
C SER A 711 -45.94 55.97 -38.16
N ARG A 712 -46.89 56.34 -39.03
CA ARG A 712 -47.27 55.58 -40.23
C ARG A 712 -46.50 56.13 -41.42
N GLY A 713 -45.98 55.20 -42.24
CA GLY A 713 -45.69 55.35 -43.68
C GLY A 713 -44.37 56.08 -44.01
N ALA A 714 -43.68 55.82 -45.11
CA ALA A 714 -43.79 54.84 -46.19
C ALA A 714 -42.44 54.87 -46.95
N ALA A 715 -42.13 53.83 -47.72
CA ALA A 715 -41.06 53.78 -48.73
C ALA A 715 -41.28 54.85 -49.84
N PRO A 716 -40.38 55.12 -50.83
CA PRO A 716 -39.46 54.18 -51.50
C PRO A 716 -38.07 54.72 -51.94
N GLY A 717 -37.22 53.80 -52.39
CA GLY A 717 -35.89 54.05 -52.99
C GLY A 717 -35.03 52.80 -52.95
#